data_AF-A0A7V6U153-F1
#
_entry.id   AF-A0A7V6U153-F1
#
_cell.length_a   1.000
_cell.length_b   1.000
_cell.length_c   1.000
_cell.angle_alpha   90.00
_cell.angle_beta   90.00
_cell.angle_gamma   90.00
#
_symmetry.space_group_name_H-M   'P 1'
#
loop_
_entity.id
_entity.type
_entity.pdbx_description
1 polymer ?
#
loop_
_entity_poly.entity_id
_entity_poly.type
_entity_poly.pdbx_seq_one_letter_code
_entity_poly.pdbx_strand_id
1 'polypeptide(L)'
;MAQQSRVQTPAFKNNIRLQPQARPVDTFTAPVAIPQDRNAARLMNALSAFSTSLGGLAPQMAAADAEKAQQEQWAFEKKIEGRTQAEWVADTKAGIVMPHENELQKKALLAASGMNYGAYRANELRNKLVTEFDWDNQDPDKLIADAINNDLAQHGKERNWGAPYLREMNKLKGWAVDYKAKRTAEQFNTAKSEQAFGLIDTKTDEMIAQGMTPEATARAVRSMYSDLGAEGTLGVNYKDLDQEVVNKARHLASTQPEYALALMETQHVSKEGMKLRLADKPALRETYLSIKAEAVKALDARAETAARESFASGDLGLMLSGGLAGVDDEEIKLPSGKSITVTRKQRLEAAEKAYKAQSDTAASQGRETPVLRLSRELNDYRKNNLEHPQLKRQVTGIADMATPAALQDTEQRKALLEKVNTAKWLAHESKNTYIAYSEQKDREFVETFLLAKGSMVHKDGRAYSDDEALSFAMETTNPVSAEGQLRIDRAKPKLEARMMDLAATPGRFYGEWKAVPENYSTAYQRVYTLAQRYIAGGMEPEKAVDQAATNVKNTSTVFRGNILMDLAGMNVPDDFEESMGAIVDDFAQRNPLTMQKNGIEPSDISIEPVNNPDQKSGGYFKLIDRNDRMPIVDDKGNMVTVSLEGVRAQSARRQAERVKKGDEAIHKAVEADQTEQASRARSEEIRQGKRKGFLEKEGIPLPDISGR
;
A
#
# COMPACT_ATOMS: atom_id res chain seq x y z
N MET A 1 53.58 43.85 48.94
CA MET A 1 53.34 42.65 49.77
C MET A 1 53.45 41.45 48.82
N ALA A 2 54.66 40.90 48.65
CA ALA A 2 55.20 39.72 49.35
C ALA A 2 54.40 38.44 49.00
N GLN A 3 54.96 37.33 48.52
CA GLN A 3 56.34 36.91 48.23
C GLN A 3 56.28 35.62 47.36
N GLN A 4 57.14 35.55 46.33
CA GLN A 4 57.95 34.42 45.80
C GLN A 4 57.40 32.97 45.85
N SER A 5 57.45 32.21 44.75
CA SER A 5 58.68 31.50 44.34
C SER A 5 58.73 31.15 42.84
N ARG A 6 59.92 31.35 42.25
CA ARG A 6 60.33 31.05 40.87
C ARG A 6 60.73 29.59 40.69
N VAL A 7 60.59 29.03 39.47
CA VAL A 7 61.71 28.43 38.70
C VAL A 7 61.42 28.61 37.19
N GLN A 8 62.41 29.14 36.45
CA GLN A 8 62.50 29.20 34.99
C GLN A 8 63.34 28.03 34.45
N THR A 9 63.22 27.80 33.12
CA THR A 9 64.11 27.11 32.15
C THR A 9 63.72 25.68 31.73
N PRO A 10 64.16 25.20 30.54
CA PRO A 10 64.28 25.86 29.23
C PRO A 10 63.68 25.03 28.07
N ALA A 11 63.60 25.64 26.88
CA ALA A 11 63.23 25.00 25.62
C ALA A 11 64.10 23.78 25.27
N PHE A 12 63.48 22.63 25.00
CA PHE A 12 64.13 21.52 24.30
C PHE A 12 63.77 21.54 22.81
N LYS A 13 64.69 22.10 22.02
CA LYS A 13 64.86 21.73 20.61
C LYS A 13 65.47 20.32 20.59
N ASN A 14 64.70 19.31 20.18
CA ASN A 14 65.26 18.02 19.77
C ASN A 14 64.98 17.78 18.28
N ASN A 15 65.83 18.41 17.46
CA ASN A 15 66.20 17.88 16.15
C ASN A 15 67.07 16.64 16.41
N ILE A 16 66.47 15.45 16.39
CA ILE A 16 67.23 14.20 16.27
C ILE A 16 66.72 13.48 15.02
N ARG A 17 67.41 13.74 13.91
CA ARG A 17 67.45 12.86 12.75
C ARG A 17 68.02 11.52 13.23
N LEU A 18 67.17 10.56 13.55
CA LEU A 18 67.56 9.17 13.68
C LEU A 18 67.82 8.64 12.27
N GLN A 19 69.07 8.76 11.84
CA GLN A 19 69.60 7.99 10.72
C GLN A 19 69.56 6.50 11.12
N PRO A 20 69.12 5.60 10.24
CA PRO A 20 69.19 4.17 10.52
C PRO A 20 70.65 3.75 10.66
N GLN A 21 71.03 3.34 11.88
CA GLN A 21 72.28 2.62 12.13
C GLN A 21 72.25 1.31 11.34
N ALA A 22 73.22 1.17 10.44
CA ALA A 22 73.53 -0.09 9.78
C ALA A 22 73.85 -1.14 10.84
N ARG A 23 73.07 -2.22 10.86
CA ARG A 23 73.44 -3.43 11.60
C ARG A 23 74.71 -4.01 10.98
N PRO A 24 75.67 -4.52 11.79
CA PRO A 24 76.86 -5.16 11.26
C PRO A 24 76.44 -6.35 10.39
N VAL A 25 76.88 -6.31 9.14
CA VAL A 25 76.84 -7.43 8.21
C VAL A 25 77.90 -8.40 8.71
N ASP A 26 77.50 -9.59 9.15
CA ASP A 26 78.41 -10.72 9.28
C ASP A 26 78.96 -11.03 7.88
N THR A 27 80.10 -10.41 7.55
CA THR A 27 80.92 -10.77 6.41
C THR A 27 81.49 -12.15 6.67
N PHE A 28 80.79 -13.19 6.22
CA PHE A 28 81.37 -14.51 6.02
C PHE A 28 82.53 -14.38 5.03
N THR A 29 83.75 -14.25 5.55
CA THR A 29 84.98 -14.48 4.80
C THR A 29 85.02 -15.93 4.37
N ALA A 30 85.05 -16.19 3.06
CA ALA A 30 85.23 -17.53 2.52
C ALA A 30 86.51 -18.17 3.09
N PRO A 31 86.52 -19.48 3.41
CA PRO A 31 87.72 -20.14 3.89
C PRO A 31 88.83 -20.07 2.84
N VAL A 32 90.03 -19.69 3.31
CA VAL A 32 91.29 -19.71 2.55
C VAL A 32 91.45 -21.07 1.88
N ALA A 33 91.56 -21.08 0.55
CA ALA A 33 91.79 -22.29 -0.21
C ALA A 33 93.06 -23.00 0.28
N ILE A 34 92.95 -24.30 0.53
CA ILE A 34 94.06 -25.20 0.88
C ILE A 34 95.14 -25.06 -0.21
N PRO A 35 96.43 -24.86 0.15
CA PRO A 35 97.50 -24.78 -0.83
C PRO A 35 97.58 -26.11 -1.60
N GLN A 36 97.28 -26.08 -2.90
CA GLN A 36 97.50 -27.26 -3.75
C GLN A 36 99.00 -27.45 -3.95
N ASP A 37 99.46 -28.63 -3.54
CA ASP A 37 100.83 -29.13 -3.64
C ASP A 37 101.38 -29.03 -5.07
N ARG A 38 102.25 -28.05 -5.34
CA ARG A 38 102.96 -27.88 -6.63
C ARG A 38 104.22 -28.76 -6.72
N ASN A 39 104.13 -30.03 -6.32
CA ASN A 39 105.28 -30.95 -6.33
C ASN A 39 105.69 -31.37 -7.75
N ALA A 40 104.75 -31.46 -8.70
CA ALA A 40 105.06 -31.74 -10.10
C ALA A 40 105.84 -30.60 -10.79
N ALA A 41 105.49 -29.35 -10.49
CA ALA A 41 106.17 -28.17 -11.06
C ALA A 41 107.61 -28.00 -10.54
N ARG A 42 107.88 -28.39 -9.29
CA ARG A 42 109.25 -28.38 -8.73
C ARG A 42 110.12 -29.53 -9.25
N LEU A 43 109.53 -30.70 -9.48
CA LEU A 43 110.24 -31.84 -10.10
C LEU A 43 110.61 -31.56 -11.57
N MET A 44 109.71 -30.89 -12.31
CA MET A 44 109.93 -30.47 -13.70
C MET A 44 111.03 -29.40 -13.83
N ASN A 45 111.12 -28.46 -12.89
CA ASN A 45 112.22 -27.49 -12.83
C ASN A 45 113.58 -28.14 -12.46
N ALA A 46 113.57 -29.22 -11.68
CA ALA A 46 114.80 -29.94 -11.33
C ALA A 46 115.33 -30.81 -12.49
N LEU A 47 114.45 -31.37 -13.33
CA LEU A 47 114.83 -32.20 -14.48
C LEU A 47 115.24 -31.38 -15.72
N SER A 48 114.79 -30.12 -15.83
CA SER A 48 115.22 -29.20 -16.89
C SER A 48 116.71 -28.84 -16.84
N ALA A 49 117.40 -29.08 -15.73
CA ALA A 49 118.80 -28.71 -15.54
C ALA A 49 119.82 -29.68 -16.19
N PHE A 50 119.39 -30.84 -16.73
CA PHE A 50 120.32 -31.89 -17.16
C PHE A 50 120.40 -32.17 -18.68
N SER A 51 119.52 -31.61 -19.54
CA SER A 51 119.66 -31.76 -21.01
C SER A 51 118.74 -30.83 -21.81
N THR A 52 119.33 -29.94 -22.62
CA THR A 52 118.62 -28.94 -23.45
C THR A 52 117.96 -29.51 -24.71
N SER A 53 118.28 -30.74 -25.14
CA SER A 53 117.66 -31.35 -26.33
C SER A 53 116.41 -32.19 -26.01
N LEU A 54 116.23 -32.60 -24.76
CA LEU A 54 114.99 -33.23 -24.25
C LEU A 54 114.05 -32.21 -23.59
N GLY A 55 114.59 -31.09 -23.07
CA GLY A 55 113.81 -29.99 -22.48
C GLY A 55 113.04 -29.12 -23.47
N GLY A 56 113.26 -29.24 -24.78
CA GLY A 56 112.44 -28.59 -25.82
C GLY A 56 111.21 -29.41 -26.23
N LEU A 57 111.29 -30.74 -26.09
CA LEU A 57 110.22 -31.66 -26.50
C LEU A 57 109.19 -31.86 -25.38
N ALA A 58 109.60 -31.89 -24.11
CA ALA A 58 108.67 -32.08 -22.99
C ALA A 58 107.68 -30.92 -22.76
N PRO A 59 108.06 -29.62 -22.85
CA PRO A 59 107.10 -28.51 -22.75
C PRO A 59 106.25 -28.35 -24.00
N GLN A 60 106.77 -28.68 -25.19
CA GLN A 60 105.98 -28.66 -26.43
C GLN A 60 104.98 -29.83 -26.48
N MET A 61 105.34 -31.01 -25.97
CA MET A 61 104.39 -32.11 -25.81
C MET A 61 103.43 -31.87 -24.64
N ALA A 62 103.86 -31.34 -23.50
CA ALA A 62 102.97 -31.00 -22.39
C ALA A 62 102.03 -29.82 -22.72
N ALA A 63 102.48 -28.85 -23.54
CA ALA A 63 101.64 -27.78 -24.06
C ALA A 63 100.70 -28.29 -25.15
N ALA A 64 101.16 -29.16 -26.06
CA ALA A 64 100.29 -29.78 -27.07
C ALA A 64 99.25 -30.75 -26.46
N ASP A 65 99.61 -31.46 -25.38
CA ASP A 65 98.72 -32.33 -24.62
C ASP A 65 97.76 -31.50 -23.75
N ALA A 66 98.20 -30.37 -23.19
CA ALA A 66 97.32 -29.43 -22.47
C ALA A 66 96.35 -28.71 -23.43
N GLU A 67 96.80 -28.32 -24.62
CA GLU A 67 95.99 -27.67 -25.65
C GLU A 67 95.00 -28.68 -26.28
N LYS A 68 95.41 -29.94 -26.50
CA LYS A 68 94.49 -31.03 -26.82
C LYS A 68 93.48 -31.29 -25.71
N ALA A 69 93.91 -31.39 -24.45
CA ALA A 69 93.00 -31.58 -23.32
C ALA A 69 92.00 -30.42 -23.19
N GLN A 70 92.42 -29.19 -23.49
CA GLN A 70 91.57 -28.00 -23.47
C GLN A 70 90.60 -27.97 -24.66
N GLN A 71 91.03 -28.39 -25.85
CA GLN A 71 90.14 -28.56 -27.02
C GLN A 71 89.15 -29.71 -26.81
N GLU A 72 89.55 -30.81 -26.18
CA GLU A 72 88.68 -31.92 -25.81
C GLU A 72 87.66 -31.53 -24.73
N GLN A 73 88.09 -30.76 -23.71
CA GLN A 73 87.18 -30.18 -22.72
C GLN A 73 86.18 -29.22 -23.37
N TRP A 74 86.62 -28.33 -24.25
CA TRP A 74 85.74 -27.41 -24.98
C TRP A 74 84.77 -28.13 -25.92
N ALA A 75 85.22 -29.17 -26.62
CA ALA A 75 84.37 -29.99 -27.48
C ALA A 75 83.34 -30.80 -26.67
N PHE A 76 83.71 -31.22 -25.46
CA PHE A 76 82.83 -31.89 -24.51
C PHE A 76 81.80 -30.92 -23.90
N GLU A 77 82.21 -29.71 -23.52
CA GLU A 77 81.32 -28.64 -23.05
C GLU A 77 80.30 -28.27 -24.12
N LYS A 78 80.71 -28.09 -25.39
CA LYS A 78 79.78 -27.89 -26.52
C LYS A 78 78.78 -29.04 -26.72
N LYS A 79 79.19 -30.29 -26.47
CA LYS A 79 78.29 -31.46 -26.56
C LYS A 79 77.29 -31.50 -25.41
N ILE A 80 77.65 -31.02 -24.22
CA ILE A 80 76.74 -30.90 -23.07
C ILE A 80 75.75 -29.75 -23.28
N GLU A 81 76.24 -28.60 -23.74
CA GLU A 81 75.42 -27.40 -23.98
C GLU A 81 74.47 -27.55 -25.17
N GLY A 82 74.80 -28.40 -26.15
CA GLY A 82 73.96 -28.67 -27.31
C GLY A 82 72.74 -29.57 -27.05
N ARG A 83 72.58 -30.11 -25.84
CA ARG A 83 71.46 -30.98 -25.47
C ARG A 83 70.36 -30.23 -24.74
N THR A 84 69.11 -30.51 -25.10
CA THR A 84 67.96 -29.93 -24.41
C THR A 84 67.71 -30.60 -23.05
N GLN A 85 67.06 -29.89 -22.13
CA GLN A 85 66.68 -30.45 -20.83
C GLN A 85 65.81 -31.72 -20.97
N ALA A 86 64.97 -31.79 -22.01
CA ALA A 86 64.12 -32.94 -22.28
C ALA A 86 64.93 -34.20 -22.66
N GLU A 87 66.00 -34.03 -23.44
CA GLU A 87 66.92 -35.11 -23.81
C GLU A 87 67.70 -35.62 -22.58
N TRP A 88 68.15 -34.72 -21.70
CA TRP A 88 68.79 -35.10 -20.43
C TRP A 88 67.86 -35.90 -19.53
N VAL A 89 66.58 -35.52 -19.44
CA VAL A 89 65.57 -36.23 -18.65
C VAL A 89 65.26 -37.60 -19.25
N ALA A 90 65.16 -37.70 -20.58
CA ALA A 90 64.92 -38.96 -21.27
C ALA A 90 66.06 -39.95 -21.05
N ASP A 91 67.32 -39.52 -21.21
CA ASP A 91 68.50 -40.36 -21.01
C ASP A 91 68.65 -40.83 -19.56
N THR A 92 68.34 -39.95 -18.59
CA THR A 92 68.38 -40.29 -17.16
C THR A 92 67.32 -41.32 -16.81
N LYS A 93 66.10 -41.20 -17.35
CA LYS A 93 65.03 -42.20 -17.17
C LYS A 93 65.35 -43.54 -17.84
N ALA A 94 66.07 -43.52 -18.97
CA ALA A 94 66.51 -44.71 -19.68
C ALA A 94 67.76 -45.39 -19.06
N GLY A 95 68.40 -44.77 -18.06
CA GLY A 95 69.62 -45.29 -17.44
C GLY A 95 70.86 -45.21 -18.33
N ILE A 96 70.84 -44.33 -19.34
CA ILE A 96 71.91 -44.21 -20.33
C ILE A 96 72.87 -43.11 -19.88
N VAL A 97 74.11 -43.50 -19.56
CA VAL A 97 75.23 -42.56 -19.37
C VAL A 97 76.06 -42.60 -20.65
N MET A 98 76.24 -41.46 -21.33
CA MET A 98 77.07 -41.42 -22.54
C MET A 98 78.45 -42.02 -22.26
N PRO A 99 78.95 -42.94 -23.11
CA PRO A 99 80.26 -43.55 -22.92
C PRO A 99 81.35 -42.51 -23.20
N HIS A 100 82.24 -42.32 -22.22
CA HIS A 100 83.41 -41.46 -22.34
C HIS A 100 84.62 -42.15 -21.72
N GLU A 101 85.78 -41.99 -22.36
CA GLU A 101 87.03 -42.64 -21.95
C GLU A 101 87.68 -41.99 -20.71
N ASN A 102 87.33 -40.72 -20.42
CA ASN A 102 87.89 -39.96 -19.30
C ASN A 102 86.94 -39.90 -18.08
N GLU A 103 87.41 -40.35 -16.92
CA GLU A 103 86.65 -40.41 -15.66
C GLU A 103 86.13 -39.02 -15.22
N LEU A 104 86.89 -37.95 -15.47
CA LEU A 104 86.50 -36.60 -15.08
C LEU A 104 85.33 -36.05 -15.91
N GLN A 105 85.32 -36.36 -17.22
CA GLN A 105 84.22 -36.03 -18.12
C GLN A 105 82.96 -36.83 -17.78
N LYS A 106 83.09 -38.12 -17.43
CA LYS A 106 81.96 -38.93 -16.94
C LYS A 106 81.34 -38.32 -15.68
N LYS A 107 82.15 -37.85 -14.72
CA LYS A 107 81.67 -37.16 -13.51
C LYS A 107 80.94 -35.86 -13.84
N ALA A 108 81.43 -35.07 -14.80
CA ALA A 108 80.78 -33.84 -15.25
C ALA A 108 79.43 -34.09 -15.94
N LEU A 109 79.31 -35.15 -16.76
CA LEU A 109 78.04 -35.56 -17.38
C LEU A 109 77.00 -35.98 -16.35
N LEU A 110 77.41 -36.77 -15.36
CA LEU A 110 76.52 -37.19 -14.28
C LEU A 110 76.04 -35.99 -13.47
N ALA A 111 76.92 -35.02 -13.24
CA ALA A 111 76.55 -33.77 -12.58
C ALA A 111 75.57 -32.92 -13.40
N ALA A 112 75.80 -32.80 -14.72
CA ALA A 112 74.91 -32.09 -15.63
C ALA A 112 73.54 -32.80 -15.75
N SER A 113 73.52 -34.13 -15.84
CA SER A 113 72.29 -34.94 -15.82
C SER A 113 71.51 -34.73 -14.51
N GLY A 114 72.18 -34.82 -13.36
CA GLY A 114 71.56 -34.63 -12.05
C GLY A 114 70.97 -33.22 -11.88
N MET A 115 71.69 -32.19 -12.35
CA MET A 115 71.21 -30.81 -12.33
C MET A 115 69.98 -30.62 -13.24
N ASN A 116 70.00 -31.11 -14.48
CA ASN A 116 68.90 -30.95 -15.42
C ASN A 116 67.64 -31.72 -15.02
N TYR A 117 67.81 -32.95 -14.50
CA TYR A 117 66.72 -33.76 -13.97
C TYR A 117 66.14 -33.13 -12.70
N GLY A 118 67.00 -32.65 -11.79
CA GLY A 118 66.58 -31.91 -10.59
C GLY A 118 65.78 -30.66 -10.93
N ALA A 119 66.20 -29.87 -11.92
CA ALA A 119 65.46 -28.70 -12.37
C ALA A 119 64.10 -29.05 -13.01
N TYR A 120 64.02 -30.13 -13.79
CA TYR A 120 62.76 -30.62 -14.36
C TYR A 120 61.79 -31.02 -13.25
N ARG A 121 62.27 -31.82 -12.29
CA ARG A 121 61.47 -32.31 -11.18
C ARG A 121 61.02 -31.18 -10.25
N ALA A 122 61.90 -30.23 -9.99
CA ALA A 122 61.60 -29.04 -9.20
C ALA A 122 60.46 -28.24 -9.84
N ASN A 123 60.46 -28.06 -11.17
CA ASN A 123 59.40 -27.36 -11.89
C ASN A 123 58.08 -28.14 -11.89
N GLU A 124 58.12 -29.46 -12.08
CA GLU A 124 56.94 -30.33 -12.02
C GLU A 124 56.25 -30.25 -10.64
N LEU A 125 57.03 -30.40 -9.57
CA LEU A 125 56.52 -30.32 -8.20
C LEU A 125 56.09 -28.90 -7.83
N ARG A 126 56.80 -27.86 -8.29
CA ARG A 126 56.35 -26.47 -8.14
C ARG A 126 54.96 -26.27 -8.75
N ASN A 127 54.74 -26.75 -9.98
CA ASN A 127 53.43 -26.62 -10.64
C ASN A 127 52.35 -27.34 -9.85
N LYS A 128 52.60 -28.58 -9.43
CA LYS A 128 51.68 -29.35 -8.59
C LYS A 128 51.36 -28.64 -7.27
N LEU A 129 52.38 -28.06 -6.64
CA LEU A 129 52.25 -27.26 -5.42
C LEU A 129 51.39 -26.00 -5.65
N VAL A 130 51.45 -25.37 -6.82
CA VAL A 130 50.61 -24.19 -7.11
C VAL A 130 49.16 -24.56 -7.46
N THR A 131 48.93 -25.65 -8.20
CA THR A 131 47.62 -25.94 -8.82
C THR A 131 46.76 -26.94 -8.07
N GLU A 132 47.36 -27.98 -7.48
CA GLU A 132 46.64 -29.15 -6.96
C GLU A 132 46.84 -29.38 -5.46
N PHE A 133 47.84 -28.73 -4.87
CA PHE A 133 48.24 -29.01 -3.49
C PHE A 133 47.37 -28.25 -2.47
N ASP A 134 46.85 -28.99 -1.50
CA ASP A 134 46.11 -28.44 -0.37
C ASP A 134 47.08 -27.92 0.70
N TRP A 135 47.42 -26.64 0.59
CA TRP A 135 48.33 -25.95 1.51
C TRP A 135 47.81 -25.83 2.96
N ASP A 136 46.51 -25.98 3.17
CA ASP A 136 45.89 -25.79 4.48
C ASP A 136 45.93 -27.10 5.29
N ASN A 137 45.92 -28.26 4.63
CA ASN A 137 45.88 -29.58 5.28
C ASN A 137 47.10 -30.48 5.02
N GLN A 138 47.98 -30.16 4.07
CA GLN A 138 49.12 -31.02 3.71
C GLN A 138 50.48 -30.34 3.90
N ASP A 139 51.52 -31.14 4.16
CA ASP A 139 52.90 -30.67 4.35
C ASP A 139 53.70 -30.70 3.03
N PRO A 140 54.05 -29.52 2.46
CA PRO A 140 54.80 -29.45 1.20
C PRO A 140 56.22 -30.01 1.34
N ASP A 141 56.81 -29.91 2.53
CA ASP A 141 58.15 -30.45 2.80
C ASP A 141 58.14 -31.97 2.71
N LYS A 142 57.08 -32.63 3.18
CA LYS A 142 56.90 -34.08 3.06
C LYS A 142 56.75 -34.50 1.60
N LEU A 143 55.95 -33.80 0.80
CA LEU A 143 55.79 -34.11 -0.62
C LEU A 143 57.12 -33.98 -1.39
N ILE A 144 57.88 -32.92 -1.13
CA ILE A 144 59.19 -32.69 -1.75
C ILE A 144 60.20 -33.74 -1.26
N ALA A 145 60.22 -34.05 0.05
CA ALA A 145 61.12 -35.05 0.62
C ALA A 145 60.83 -36.46 0.08
N ASP A 146 59.56 -36.85 -0.05
CA ASP A 146 59.16 -38.13 -0.62
C ASP A 146 59.59 -38.24 -2.09
N ALA A 147 59.44 -37.15 -2.86
CA ALA A 147 59.94 -37.11 -4.24
C ALA A 147 61.47 -37.22 -4.33
N ILE A 148 62.20 -36.50 -3.48
CA ILE A 148 63.67 -36.60 -3.38
C ILE A 148 64.10 -38.03 -3.05
N ASN A 149 63.46 -38.65 -2.05
CA ASN A 149 63.79 -40.01 -1.62
C ASN A 149 63.53 -41.04 -2.73
N ASN A 150 62.42 -40.90 -3.45
CA ASN A 150 62.08 -41.77 -4.58
C ASN A 150 63.08 -41.62 -5.74
N ASP A 151 63.42 -40.39 -6.12
CA ASP A 151 64.35 -40.13 -7.23
C ASP A 151 65.80 -40.54 -6.86
N LEU A 152 66.24 -40.32 -5.62
CA LEU A 152 67.55 -40.77 -5.15
C LEU A 152 67.64 -42.29 -5.04
N ALA A 153 66.55 -42.99 -4.70
CA ALA A 153 66.52 -44.45 -4.70
C ALA A 153 66.68 -45.02 -6.13
N GLN A 154 66.13 -44.33 -7.14
CA GLN A 154 66.17 -44.77 -8.54
C GLN A 154 67.48 -44.40 -9.24
N HIS A 155 68.00 -43.19 -9.02
CA HIS A 155 69.11 -42.63 -9.79
C HIS A 155 70.32 -42.19 -8.93
N GLY A 156 70.17 -42.13 -7.61
CA GLY A 156 71.11 -41.48 -6.68
C GLY A 156 72.25 -42.33 -6.12
N LYS A 157 72.51 -43.54 -6.65
CA LYS A 157 73.63 -44.39 -6.19
C LYS A 157 75.01 -43.75 -6.43
N GLU A 158 75.09 -42.79 -7.35
CA GLU A 158 76.32 -42.06 -7.68
C GLU A 158 76.31 -40.64 -7.10
N ARG A 159 77.30 -40.33 -6.26
CA ARG A 159 77.43 -39.03 -5.57
C ARG A 159 77.47 -37.83 -6.53
N ASN A 160 78.05 -37.99 -7.71
CA ASN A 160 78.22 -36.92 -8.69
C ASN A 160 76.91 -36.54 -9.40
N TRP A 161 75.90 -37.42 -9.39
CA TRP A 161 74.55 -37.11 -9.85
C TRP A 161 73.67 -36.56 -8.71
N GLY A 162 73.71 -37.22 -7.54
CA GLY A 162 72.85 -36.89 -6.41
C GLY A 162 73.07 -35.50 -5.81
N ALA A 163 74.32 -35.02 -5.74
CA ALA A 163 74.61 -33.71 -5.14
C ALA A 163 74.08 -32.52 -5.97
N PRO A 164 74.25 -32.47 -7.30
CA PRO A 164 73.61 -31.45 -8.15
C PRO A 164 72.08 -31.53 -8.18
N TYR A 165 71.51 -32.74 -8.21
CA TYR A 165 70.06 -32.95 -8.10
C TYR A 165 69.50 -32.37 -6.79
N LEU A 166 70.11 -32.70 -5.65
CA LEU A 166 69.73 -32.19 -4.34
C LEU A 166 69.82 -30.66 -4.25
N ARG A 167 70.78 -30.04 -4.95
CA ARG A 167 70.91 -28.58 -4.98
C ARG A 167 69.69 -27.92 -5.62
N GLU A 168 69.19 -28.43 -6.74
CA GLU A 168 67.98 -27.89 -7.39
C GLU A 168 66.71 -28.17 -6.57
N MET A 169 66.60 -29.37 -6.00
CA MET A 169 65.46 -29.71 -5.14
C MET A 169 65.43 -28.89 -3.83
N ASN A 170 66.59 -28.56 -3.26
CA ASN A 170 66.67 -27.65 -2.12
C ASN A 170 66.24 -26.21 -2.46
N LYS A 171 66.44 -25.74 -3.70
CA LYS A 171 65.87 -24.45 -4.15
C LYS A 171 64.35 -24.49 -4.19
N LEU A 172 63.76 -25.61 -4.63
CA LEU A 172 62.30 -25.80 -4.57
C LEU A 172 61.80 -25.75 -3.12
N LYS A 173 62.50 -26.44 -2.20
CA LYS A 173 62.16 -26.41 -0.77
C LYS A 173 62.18 -24.98 -0.21
N GLY A 174 63.22 -24.21 -0.49
CA GLY A 174 63.30 -22.79 -0.12
C GLY A 174 62.13 -21.97 -0.68
N TRP A 175 61.78 -22.17 -1.95
CA TRP A 175 60.61 -21.52 -2.55
C TRP A 175 59.29 -21.92 -1.88
N ALA A 176 59.10 -23.19 -1.54
CA ALA A 176 57.85 -23.67 -0.92
C ALA A 176 57.62 -23.05 0.47
N VAL A 177 58.70 -22.86 1.25
CA VAL A 177 58.67 -22.15 2.54
C VAL A 177 58.26 -20.69 2.35
N ASP A 178 58.91 -19.98 1.42
CA ASP A 178 58.58 -18.57 1.12
C ASP A 178 57.14 -18.41 0.61
N TYR A 179 56.67 -19.35 -0.22
CA TYR A 179 55.32 -19.35 -0.77
C TYR A 179 54.27 -19.58 0.31
N LYS A 180 54.50 -20.54 1.21
CA LYS A 180 53.63 -20.79 2.38
C LYS A 180 53.54 -19.55 3.27
N ALA A 181 54.68 -18.92 3.58
CA ALA A 181 54.72 -17.71 4.39
C ALA A 181 53.91 -16.56 3.76
N LYS A 182 54.01 -16.37 2.43
CA LYS A 182 53.20 -15.38 1.70
C LYS A 182 51.70 -15.68 1.78
N ARG A 183 51.29 -16.92 1.52
CA ARG A 183 49.87 -17.33 1.57
C ARG A 183 49.29 -17.17 2.97
N THR A 184 50.01 -17.57 4.02
CA THR A 184 49.57 -17.38 5.41
C THR A 184 49.44 -15.89 5.76
N ALA A 185 50.36 -15.05 5.30
CA ALA A 185 50.26 -13.60 5.50
C ALA A 185 49.04 -13.00 4.75
N GLU A 186 48.76 -13.44 3.53
CA GLU A 186 47.58 -13.04 2.76
C GLU A 186 46.26 -13.48 3.42
N GLN A 187 46.16 -14.74 3.87
CA GLN A 187 45.02 -15.25 4.62
C GLN A 187 44.78 -14.45 5.91
N PHE A 188 45.85 -14.17 6.66
CA PHE A 188 45.77 -13.38 7.88
C PHE A 188 45.31 -11.93 7.63
N ASN A 189 45.82 -11.28 6.57
CA ASN A 189 45.39 -9.94 6.19
C ASN A 189 43.92 -9.91 5.71
N THR A 190 43.48 -10.96 5.03
CA THR A 190 42.08 -11.12 4.59
C THR A 190 41.15 -11.26 5.79
N ALA A 191 41.46 -12.17 6.73
CA ALA A 191 40.67 -12.38 7.94
C ALA A 191 40.57 -11.13 8.82
N LYS A 192 41.65 -10.34 8.93
CA LYS A 192 41.65 -9.05 9.63
C LYS A 192 40.71 -8.04 8.98
N SER A 193 40.73 -7.97 7.65
CA SER A 193 39.89 -7.05 6.89
C SER A 193 38.42 -7.43 7.05
N GLU A 194 38.08 -8.73 6.93
CA GLU A 194 36.72 -9.25 7.16
C GLU A 194 36.20 -8.94 8.57
N GLN A 195 37.02 -9.10 9.61
CA GLN A 195 36.63 -8.74 10.98
C GLN A 195 36.38 -7.24 11.14
N ALA A 196 37.23 -6.39 10.56
CA ALA A 196 37.05 -4.95 10.61
C ALA A 196 35.76 -4.52 9.87
N PHE A 197 35.50 -5.10 8.70
CA PHE A 197 34.31 -4.81 7.91
C PHE A 197 33.04 -5.27 8.61
N GLY A 198 33.04 -6.49 9.16
CA GLY A 198 31.93 -7.01 9.96
C GLY A 198 31.62 -6.14 11.18
N LEU A 199 32.64 -5.58 11.85
CA LEU A 199 32.43 -4.65 12.95
C LEU A 199 31.77 -3.35 12.49
N ILE A 200 32.26 -2.76 11.39
CA ILE A 200 31.66 -1.54 10.80
C ILE A 200 30.18 -1.79 10.47
N ASP A 201 29.88 -2.90 9.81
CA ASP A 201 28.53 -3.26 9.38
C ASP A 201 27.60 -3.41 10.60
N THR A 202 27.98 -4.29 11.53
CA THR A 202 27.20 -4.57 12.76
C THR A 202 26.97 -3.31 13.58
N LYS A 203 28.02 -2.52 13.82
CA LYS A 203 27.91 -1.31 14.65
C LYS A 203 27.07 -0.24 13.99
N THR A 204 27.16 -0.10 12.67
CA THR A 204 26.30 0.84 11.92
C THR A 204 24.83 0.49 12.11
N ASP A 205 24.48 -0.79 11.94
CA ASP A 205 23.09 -1.26 12.08
C ASP A 205 22.58 -1.16 13.52
N GLU A 206 23.41 -1.46 14.52
CA GLU A 206 23.07 -1.26 15.93
C GLU A 206 22.76 0.22 16.25
N MET A 207 23.58 1.16 15.76
CA MET A 207 23.37 2.59 16.00
C MET A 207 22.09 3.11 15.34
N ILE A 208 21.81 2.64 14.12
CA ILE A 208 20.55 2.92 13.43
C ILE A 208 19.36 2.40 14.25
N ALA A 209 19.42 1.14 14.69
CA ALA A 209 18.34 0.51 15.45
C ALA A 209 18.10 1.21 16.80
N GLN A 210 19.14 1.81 17.39
CA GLN A 210 19.07 2.63 18.60
C GLN A 210 18.53 4.05 18.35
N GLY A 211 18.23 4.42 17.10
CA GLY A 211 17.69 5.73 16.74
C GLY A 211 18.73 6.85 16.77
N MET A 212 20.03 6.55 16.65
CA MET A 212 21.05 7.59 16.53
C MET A 212 20.84 8.39 15.25
N THR A 213 21.06 9.70 15.29
CA THR A 213 20.94 10.58 14.11
C THR A 213 21.97 10.18 13.03
N PRO A 214 21.66 10.35 11.73
CA PRO A 214 22.56 10.02 10.63
C PRO A 214 24.00 10.55 10.78
N GLU A 215 24.16 11.81 11.19
CA GLU A 215 25.47 12.44 11.37
C GLU A 215 26.23 11.93 12.61
N ALA A 216 25.52 11.48 13.64
CA ALA A 216 26.14 10.86 14.81
C ALA A 216 26.63 9.46 14.46
N THR A 217 25.82 8.66 13.77
CA THR A 217 26.21 7.34 13.26
C THR A 217 27.42 7.45 12.34
N ALA A 218 27.42 8.38 11.38
CA ALA A 218 28.55 8.58 10.48
C ALA A 218 29.83 8.97 11.23
N ARG A 219 29.76 9.87 12.23
CA ARG A 219 30.92 10.22 13.07
C ARG A 219 31.42 9.04 13.90
N ALA A 220 30.53 8.25 14.48
CA ALA A 220 30.88 7.06 15.24
C ALA A 220 31.57 6.01 14.36
N VAL A 221 31.05 5.78 13.15
CA VAL A 221 31.70 4.89 12.15
C VAL A 221 33.10 5.36 11.79
N ARG A 222 33.29 6.68 11.61
CA ARG A 222 34.62 7.24 11.37
C ARG A 222 35.55 7.14 12.57
N SER A 223 35.03 7.23 13.79
CA SER A 223 35.86 7.07 14.99
C SER A 223 36.44 5.66 15.11
N MET A 224 35.76 4.63 14.57
CA MET A 224 36.29 3.27 14.54
C MET A 224 37.57 3.14 13.68
N TYR A 225 37.88 4.12 12.82
CA TYR A 225 39.07 4.05 11.98
C TYR A 225 40.37 4.08 12.79
N SER A 226 40.40 4.74 13.96
CA SER A 226 41.60 4.73 14.81
C SER A 226 41.92 3.33 15.31
N ASP A 227 40.88 2.55 15.61
CA ASP A 227 41.02 1.25 16.25
C ASP A 227 41.18 0.13 15.20
N LEU A 228 40.57 0.29 14.02
CA LEU A 228 40.61 -0.72 12.95
C LEU A 228 41.73 -0.48 11.92
N GLY A 229 42.19 0.76 11.79
CA GLY A 229 43.12 1.20 10.75
C GLY A 229 44.54 0.65 10.89
N ALA A 230 45.44 1.14 10.03
CA ALA A 230 46.81 0.63 9.88
C ALA A 230 47.67 0.69 11.15
N GLU A 231 47.33 1.58 12.09
CA GLU A 231 47.99 1.71 13.39
C GLU A 231 47.14 1.18 14.56
N GLY A 232 45.94 0.70 14.27
CA GLY A 232 45.02 0.13 15.22
C GLY A 232 45.26 -1.36 15.47
N THR A 233 44.33 -1.99 16.18
CA THR A 233 44.43 -3.39 16.60
C THR A 233 44.40 -4.37 15.44
N LEU A 234 43.71 -4.03 14.34
CA LEU A 234 43.57 -4.90 13.17
C LEU A 234 44.58 -4.56 12.05
N GLY A 235 45.06 -3.32 11.97
CA GLY A 235 46.07 -2.92 10.99
C GLY A 235 45.55 -2.84 9.55
N VAL A 236 44.25 -2.61 9.34
CA VAL A 236 43.63 -2.57 8.01
C VAL A 236 43.96 -1.25 7.31
N ASN A 237 44.15 -1.29 5.98
CA ASN A 237 44.41 -0.08 5.22
C ASN A 237 43.18 0.85 5.24
N TYR A 238 43.39 2.14 5.50
CA TYR A 238 42.31 3.14 5.50
C TYR A 238 41.56 3.21 4.17
N LYS A 239 42.23 2.92 3.04
CA LYS A 239 41.56 2.84 1.73
C LYS A 239 40.51 1.73 1.69
N ASP A 240 40.78 0.60 2.33
CA ASP A 240 39.87 -0.54 2.33
C ASP A 240 38.71 -0.30 3.31
N LEU A 241 38.97 0.34 4.45
CA LEU A 241 37.93 0.83 5.36
C LEU A 241 37.02 1.87 4.70
N ASP A 242 37.58 2.79 3.90
CA ASP A 242 36.80 3.75 3.12
C ASP A 242 35.88 3.03 2.15
N GLN A 243 36.42 2.06 1.40
CA GLN A 243 35.65 1.28 0.44
C GLN A 243 34.51 0.53 1.13
N GLU A 244 34.75 0.00 2.33
CA GLU A 244 33.70 -0.70 3.07
C GLU A 244 32.61 0.25 3.57
N VAL A 245 32.95 1.44 4.04
CA VAL A 245 31.92 2.44 4.39
C VAL A 245 31.13 2.87 3.15
N VAL A 246 31.75 2.93 1.97
CA VAL A 246 31.03 3.16 0.71
C VAL A 246 30.09 2.00 0.38
N ASN A 247 30.52 0.76 0.56
CA ASN A 247 29.69 -0.42 0.36
C ASN A 247 28.47 -0.40 1.30
N LYS A 248 28.68 -0.10 2.59
CA LYS A 248 27.59 0.06 3.55
C LYS A 248 26.64 1.19 3.17
N ALA A 249 27.16 2.34 2.77
CA ALA A 249 26.35 3.46 2.29
C ALA A 249 25.50 3.06 1.06
N ARG A 250 26.05 2.26 0.14
CA ARG A 250 25.29 1.71 -0.99
C ARG A 250 24.15 0.80 -0.54
N HIS A 251 24.38 -0.10 0.42
CA HIS A 251 23.32 -0.97 0.96
C HIS A 251 22.21 -0.18 1.66
N LEU A 252 22.55 0.93 2.31
CA LEU A 252 21.59 1.80 2.98
C LEU A 252 20.87 2.78 2.02
N ALA A 253 21.35 2.98 0.80
CA ALA A 253 20.83 4.04 -0.08
C ALA A 253 19.32 3.92 -0.36
N SER A 254 18.79 2.71 -0.53
CA SER A 254 17.36 2.49 -0.80
C SER A 254 16.51 2.39 0.46
N THR A 255 17.07 1.90 1.57
CA THR A 255 16.33 1.57 2.80
C THR A 255 16.44 2.63 3.88
N GLN A 256 17.54 3.38 3.90
CA GLN A 256 17.88 4.39 4.90
C GLN A 256 18.74 5.49 4.25
N PRO A 257 18.17 6.22 3.28
CA PRO A 257 18.91 7.14 2.43
C PRO A 257 19.63 8.26 3.20
N GLU A 258 19.08 8.70 4.32
CA GLU A 258 19.67 9.74 5.18
C GLU A 258 21.00 9.27 5.78
N TYR A 259 21.07 8.03 6.24
CA TYR A 259 22.29 7.41 6.78
C TYR A 259 23.32 7.14 5.68
N ALA A 260 22.87 6.70 4.50
CA ALA A 260 23.74 6.51 3.34
C ALA A 260 24.44 7.82 2.93
N LEU A 261 23.68 8.92 2.84
CA LEU A 261 24.23 10.25 2.53
C LEU A 261 25.17 10.73 3.64
N ALA A 262 24.78 10.59 4.91
CA ALA A 262 25.60 11.00 6.05
C ALA A 262 26.95 10.26 6.10
N LEU A 263 26.98 8.95 5.83
CA LEU A 263 28.22 8.16 5.79
C LEU A 263 29.21 8.68 4.72
N MET A 264 28.70 9.23 3.62
CA MET A 264 29.50 9.77 2.52
C MET A 264 29.90 11.24 2.71
N GLU A 265 29.02 12.06 3.27
CA GLU A 265 29.12 13.52 3.31
C GLU A 265 29.66 14.08 4.64
N THR A 266 29.63 13.30 5.71
CA THR A 266 30.12 13.76 7.01
C THR A 266 31.63 13.97 6.98
N GLN A 267 32.07 15.18 7.35
CA GLN A 267 33.48 15.51 7.48
C GLN A 267 34.10 14.74 8.65
N HIS A 268 35.27 14.14 8.41
CA HIS A 268 36.12 13.58 9.46
C HIS A 268 37.53 14.14 9.33
N VAL A 269 38.24 14.22 10.46
CA VAL A 269 39.64 14.61 10.48
C VAL A 269 40.46 13.37 10.20
N SER A 270 41.22 13.37 9.09
CA SER A 270 42.20 12.32 8.86
C SER A 270 43.34 12.44 9.85
N LYS A 271 44.16 11.39 9.91
CA LYS A 271 45.37 11.38 10.74
C LYS A 271 46.34 12.53 10.43
N GLU A 272 46.31 13.09 9.22
CA GLU A 272 47.12 14.25 8.81
C GLU A 272 46.50 15.60 9.22
N GLY A 273 45.40 15.60 9.99
CA GLY A 273 44.69 16.80 10.42
C GLY A 273 43.80 17.42 9.34
N MET A 274 43.70 16.79 8.15
CA MET A 274 42.87 17.29 7.06
C MET A 274 41.42 16.86 7.24
N LYS A 275 40.48 17.80 7.09
CA LYS A 275 39.05 17.50 7.05
C LYS A 275 38.71 16.89 5.68
N LEU A 276 38.31 15.63 5.66
CA LEU A 276 37.98 14.89 4.45
C LEU A 276 36.53 14.41 4.50
N ARG A 277 35.87 14.45 3.35
CA ARG A 277 34.62 13.73 3.08
C ARG A 277 34.92 12.64 2.07
N LEU A 278 34.22 11.51 2.14
CA LEU A 278 34.37 10.51 1.08
C LEU A 278 33.84 11.01 -0.26
N ALA A 279 32.78 11.80 -0.21
CA ALA A 279 32.21 12.47 -1.39
C ALA A 279 33.22 13.35 -2.15
N ASP A 280 34.24 13.90 -1.46
CA ASP A 280 35.24 14.77 -2.07
C ASP A 280 36.43 14.00 -2.68
N LYS A 281 36.56 12.69 -2.42
CA LYS A 281 37.67 11.88 -2.95
C LYS A 281 37.45 11.64 -4.44
N PRO A 282 38.39 12.03 -5.34
CA PRO A 282 38.22 11.86 -6.79
C PRO A 282 37.88 10.43 -7.21
N ALA A 283 38.51 9.44 -6.58
CA ALA A 283 38.30 8.02 -6.87
C ALA A 283 36.90 7.49 -6.48
N LEU A 284 36.21 8.16 -5.55
CA LEU A 284 34.90 7.73 -5.04
C LEU A 284 33.76 8.61 -5.57
N ARG A 285 34.07 9.65 -6.35
CA ARG A 285 33.10 10.65 -6.79
C ARG A 285 31.95 10.05 -7.60
N GLU A 286 32.25 9.17 -8.55
CA GLU A 286 31.22 8.51 -9.37
C GLU A 286 30.34 7.58 -8.52
N THR A 287 30.95 6.81 -7.63
CA THR A 287 30.20 5.95 -6.70
C THR A 287 29.32 6.77 -5.76
N TYR A 288 29.82 7.88 -5.23
CA TYR A 288 29.03 8.81 -4.42
C TYR A 288 27.83 9.36 -5.21
N LEU A 289 28.01 9.78 -6.46
CA LEU A 289 26.90 10.26 -7.28
C LEU A 289 25.84 9.17 -7.52
N SER A 290 26.26 7.91 -7.70
CA SER A 290 25.32 6.78 -7.82
C SER A 290 24.52 6.54 -6.53
N ILE A 291 25.20 6.51 -5.37
CA ILE A 291 24.57 6.35 -4.04
C ILE A 291 23.62 7.52 -3.78
N LYS A 292 24.04 8.75 -4.10
CA LYS A 292 23.21 9.94 -3.95
C LYS A 292 21.96 9.89 -4.81
N ALA A 293 22.07 9.49 -6.08
CA ALA A 293 20.92 9.38 -6.97
C ALA A 293 19.90 8.35 -6.44
N GLU A 294 20.37 7.19 -5.96
CA GLU A 294 19.52 6.17 -5.35
C GLU A 294 18.87 6.65 -4.04
N ALA A 295 19.66 7.29 -3.17
CA ALA A 295 19.17 7.84 -1.91
C ALA A 295 18.12 8.94 -2.11
N VAL A 296 18.36 9.86 -3.04
CA VAL A 296 17.39 10.92 -3.41
C VAL A 296 16.11 10.31 -3.97
N LYS A 297 16.21 9.27 -4.82
CA LYS A 297 15.03 8.56 -5.33
C LYS A 297 14.21 7.92 -4.20
N ALA A 298 14.87 7.32 -3.21
CA ALA A 298 14.19 6.73 -2.05
C ALA A 298 13.54 7.79 -1.15
N LEU A 299 14.22 8.92 -0.91
CA LEU A 299 13.68 10.06 -0.18
C LEU A 299 12.45 10.66 -0.87
N ASP A 300 12.52 10.85 -2.18
CA ASP A 300 11.40 11.34 -2.98
C ASP A 300 10.18 10.42 -2.88
N ALA A 301 10.37 9.10 -3.01
CA ALA A 301 9.28 8.13 -2.90
C ALA A 301 8.62 8.14 -1.51
N ARG A 302 9.41 8.29 -0.44
CA ARG A 302 8.91 8.41 0.94
C ARG A 302 8.13 9.71 1.15
N ALA A 303 8.68 10.83 0.70
CA ALA A 303 8.04 12.14 0.82
C ALA A 303 6.73 12.19 0.02
N GLU A 304 6.71 11.62 -1.18
CA GLU A 304 5.50 11.51 -2.00
C GLU A 304 4.43 10.67 -1.27
N THR A 305 4.81 9.52 -0.72
CA THR A 305 3.88 8.64 0.01
C THR A 305 3.29 9.35 1.23
N ALA A 306 4.14 9.97 2.05
CA ALA A 306 3.70 10.70 3.24
C ALA A 306 2.78 11.89 2.89
N ALA A 307 3.10 12.64 1.83
CA ALA A 307 2.25 13.73 1.36
C ALA A 307 0.89 13.22 0.85
N ARG A 308 0.88 12.14 0.06
CA ARG A 308 -0.37 11.50 -0.39
C ARG A 308 -1.22 10.98 0.77
N GLU A 309 -0.61 10.40 1.80
CA GLU A 309 -1.32 9.98 3.02
C GLU A 309 -1.89 11.17 3.79
N SER A 310 -1.14 12.26 3.91
CA SER A 310 -1.62 13.51 4.51
C SER A 310 -2.81 14.09 3.74
N PHE A 311 -2.77 14.09 2.41
CA PHE A 311 -3.91 14.51 1.59
C PHE A 311 -5.10 13.57 1.79
N ALA A 312 -4.91 12.26 1.74
CA ALA A 312 -6.01 11.31 1.91
C ALA A 312 -6.72 11.46 3.28
N SER A 313 -5.96 11.72 4.35
CA SER A 313 -6.54 11.93 5.69
C SER A 313 -7.16 13.31 5.87
N GLY A 314 -6.59 14.37 5.29
CA GLY A 314 -7.23 15.69 5.24
C GLY A 314 -8.52 15.71 4.41
N ASP A 315 -8.48 15.10 3.22
CA ASP A 315 -9.60 15.02 2.29
C ASP A 315 -10.72 14.14 2.84
N LEU A 316 -10.41 13.10 3.63
CA LEU A 316 -11.41 12.36 4.40
C LEU A 316 -12.17 13.27 5.39
N GLY A 317 -11.46 14.15 6.11
CA GLY A 317 -12.07 15.14 6.98
C GLY A 317 -12.96 16.13 6.22
N LEU A 318 -12.55 16.54 5.02
CA LEU A 318 -13.36 17.36 4.11
C LEU A 318 -14.59 16.61 3.63
N MET A 319 -14.49 15.31 3.33
CA MET A 319 -15.63 14.49 2.93
C MET A 319 -16.68 14.41 4.05
N LEU A 320 -16.28 14.21 5.30
CA LEU A 320 -17.22 14.14 6.42
C LEU A 320 -17.89 15.50 6.73
N SER A 321 -17.19 16.60 6.47
CA SER A 321 -17.66 17.96 6.75
C SER A 321 -18.41 18.63 5.57
N GLY A 322 -18.37 18.04 4.37
CA GLY A 322 -19.00 18.61 3.17
C GLY A 322 -18.12 19.58 2.37
N GLY A 323 -16.81 19.61 2.65
CA GLY A 323 -15.84 20.52 2.02
C GLY A 323 -15.08 19.94 0.82
N LEU A 324 -15.31 18.68 0.44
CA LEU A 324 -14.51 17.98 -0.56
C LEU A 324 -14.64 18.59 -1.97
N ALA A 325 -15.73 19.33 -2.23
CA ALA A 325 -15.93 20.04 -3.49
C ALA A 325 -14.86 21.11 -3.77
N GLY A 326 -14.25 21.67 -2.73
CA GLY A 326 -13.20 22.70 -2.82
C GLY A 326 -11.78 22.15 -2.94
N VAL A 327 -11.60 20.84 -3.11
CA VAL A 327 -10.29 20.23 -3.34
C VAL A 327 -9.83 20.48 -4.77
N ASP A 328 -8.64 21.07 -4.90
CA ASP A 328 -7.96 21.35 -6.17
C ASP A 328 -6.69 20.50 -6.35
N ASP A 329 -6.10 20.61 -7.54
CA ASP A 329 -4.77 20.06 -7.85
C ASP A 329 -3.72 20.68 -6.91
N GLU A 330 -2.85 19.84 -6.35
CA GLU A 330 -1.82 20.30 -5.41
C GLU A 330 -0.43 19.84 -5.85
N GLU A 331 0.54 20.74 -5.80
CA GLU A 331 1.91 20.48 -6.20
C GLU A 331 2.77 20.13 -4.98
N ILE A 332 3.25 18.89 -4.92
CA ILE A 332 4.19 18.44 -3.90
C ILE A 332 5.60 18.75 -4.39
N LYS A 333 6.35 19.54 -3.62
CA LYS A 333 7.78 19.72 -3.81
C LYS A 333 8.54 18.61 -3.10
N LEU A 334 9.19 17.73 -3.86
CA LEU A 334 9.98 16.64 -3.33
C LEU A 334 11.35 17.10 -2.83
N PRO A 335 12.02 16.33 -1.95
CA PRO A 335 13.38 16.63 -1.47
C PRO A 335 14.41 16.84 -2.59
N SER A 336 14.28 16.16 -3.73
CA SER A 336 15.12 16.38 -4.91
C SER A 336 14.97 17.75 -5.58
N GLY A 337 13.93 18.51 -5.22
CA GLY A 337 13.51 19.73 -5.90
C GLY A 337 12.57 19.47 -7.09
N LYS A 338 12.29 18.20 -7.43
CA LYS A 338 11.25 17.84 -8.40
C LYS A 338 9.87 18.16 -7.82
N SER A 339 9.00 18.68 -8.66
CA SER A 339 7.59 18.84 -8.33
C SER A 339 6.75 17.72 -8.92
N ILE A 340 5.77 17.24 -8.16
CA ILE A 340 4.74 16.31 -8.62
C ILE A 340 3.37 16.93 -8.34
N THR A 341 2.53 17.02 -9.36
CA THR A 341 1.14 17.44 -9.19
C THR A 341 0.27 16.24 -8.85
N VAL A 342 -0.37 16.28 -7.68
CA VAL A 342 -1.44 15.35 -7.32
C VAL A 342 -2.74 15.98 -7.79
N THR A 343 -3.29 15.40 -8.85
CA THR A 343 -4.54 15.90 -9.45
C THR A 343 -5.72 15.73 -8.48
N ARG A 344 -6.70 16.61 -8.57
CA ARG A 344 -7.99 16.55 -7.89
C ARG A 344 -8.63 15.18 -7.99
N LYS A 345 -8.60 14.56 -9.19
CA LYS A 345 -9.17 13.22 -9.39
C LYS A 345 -8.52 12.17 -8.48
N GLN A 346 -7.18 12.16 -8.40
CA GLN A 346 -6.46 11.22 -7.53
C GLN A 346 -6.77 11.45 -6.05
N ARG A 347 -6.92 12.72 -5.64
CA ARG A 347 -7.31 13.10 -4.27
C ARG A 347 -8.71 12.61 -3.94
N LEU A 348 -9.69 12.85 -4.82
CA LEU A 348 -11.07 12.36 -4.66
C LEU A 348 -11.13 10.83 -4.55
N GLU A 349 -10.40 10.11 -5.40
CA GLU A 349 -10.33 8.63 -5.35
C GLU A 349 -9.70 8.13 -4.04
N ALA A 350 -8.66 8.80 -3.54
CA ALA A 350 -8.03 8.47 -2.27
C ALA A 350 -8.95 8.76 -1.08
N ALA A 351 -9.62 9.91 -1.08
CA ALA A 351 -10.60 10.31 -0.06
C ALA A 351 -11.78 9.33 -0.01
N GLU A 352 -12.31 8.94 -1.17
CA GLU A 352 -13.39 7.96 -1.26
C GLU A 352 -12.97 6.59 -0.71
N LYS A 353 -11.75 6.12 -1.06
CA LYS A 353 -11.22 4.86 -0.53
C LYS A 353 -11.08 4.90 0.99
N ALA A 354 -10.55 6.00 1.53
CA ALA A 354 -10.40 6.20 2.96
C ALA A 354 -11.77 6.27 3.66
N TYR A 355 -12.72 6.99 3.07
CA TYR A 355 -14.09 7.11 3.56
C TYR A 355 -14.80 5.76 3.60
N LYS A 356 -14.67 4.93 2.57
CA LYS A 356 -15.26 3.59 2.56
C LYS A 356 -14.76 2.75 3.73
N ALA A 357 -13.44 2.73 3.96
CA ALA A 357 -12.84 1.99 5.07
C ALA A 357 -13.32 2.51 6.45
N GLN A 358 -13.44 3.83 6.60
CA GLN A 358 -14.00 4.43 7.81
C GLN A 358 -15.49 4.11 7.97
N SER A 359 -16.26 4.13 6.88
CA SER A 359 -17.69 3.83 6.88
C SER A 359 -17.96 2.37 7.25
N ASP A 360 -17.17 1.43 6.75
CA ASP A 360 -17.21 0.01 7.18
C ASP A 360 -16.97 -0.11 8.69
N THR A 361 -15.97 0.61 9.20
CA THR A 361 -15.63 0.62 10.63
C THR A 361 -16.78 1.21 11.47
N ALA A 362 -17.30 2.38 11.06
CA ALA A 362 -18.42 3.06 11.74
C ALA A 362 -19.68 2.18 11.77
N ALA A 363 -20.01 1.53 10.65
CA ALA A 363 -21.15 0.62 10.57
C ALA A 363 -20.99 -0.57 11.53
N SER A 364 -19.80 -1.16 11.61
CA SER A 364 -19.53 -2.28 12.52
C SER A 364 -19.61 -1.89 14.01
N GLN A 365 -19.08 -0.71 14.36
CA GLN A 365 -19.08 -0.20 15.74
C GLN A 365 -20.47 0.26 16.18
N GLY A 366 -21.20 0.95 15.29
CA GLY A 366 -22.56 1.42 15.53
C GLY A 366 -23.64 0.34 15.38
N ARG A 367 -23.27 -0.87 14.93
CA ARG A 367 -24.21 -1.95 14.55
C ARG A 367 -25.28 -1.44 13.58
N GLU A 368 -24.86 -0.60 12.63
CA GLU A 368 -25.75 -0.04 11.62
C GLU A 368 -26.31 -1.17 10.74
N THR A 369 -27.62 -1.14 10.47
CA THR A 369 -28.19 -2.00 9.43
C THR A 369 -27.71 -1.52 8.06
N PRO A 370 -27.72 -2.37 7.00
CA PRO A 370 -27.32 -1.96 5.67
C PRO A 370 -28.03 -0.69 5.16
N VAL A 371 -29.31 -0.54 5.49
CA VAL A 371 -30.12 0.64 5.10
C VAL A 371 -29.68 1.91 5.84
N LEU A 372 -29.41 1.82 7.16
CA LEU A 372 -28.94 2.96 7.94
C LEU A 372 -27.58 3.45 7.45
N ARG A 373 -26.69 2.50 7.15
CA ARG A 373 -25.38 2.79 6.55
C ARG A 373 -25.53 3.50 5.20
N LEU A 374 -26.36 2.97 4.29
CA LEU A 374 -26.58 3.58 2.98
C LEU A 374 -27.19 4.99 3.08
N SER A 375 -28.10 5.24 4.04
CA SER A 375 -28.64 6.58 4.30
C SER A 375 -27.54 7.55 4.77
N ARG A 376 -26.70 7.13 5.73
CA ARG A 376 -25.55 7.94 6.20
C ARG A 376 -24.60 8.24 5.05
N GLU A 377 -24.18 7.22 4.30
CA GLU A 377 -23.29 7.40 3.15
C GLU A 377 -23.90 8.33 2.11
N LEU A 378 -25.16 8.13 1.73
CA LEU A 378 -25.85 9.01 0.78
C LEU A 378 -25.83 10.47 1.23
N ASN A 379 -26.06 10.75 2.51
CA ASN A 379 -26.02 12.11 3.05
C ASN A 379 -24.62 12.72 2.95
N ASP A 380 -23.57 11.95 3.25
CA ASP A 380 -22.19 12.43 3.19
C ASP A 380 -21.75 12.68 1.73
N TYR A 381 -22.10 11.82 0.78
CA TYR A 381 -21.86 12.09 -0.65
C TYR A 381 -22.61 13.34 -1.13
N ARG A 382 -23.88 13.52 -0.72
CA ARG A 382 -24.69 14.69 -1.10
C ARG A 382 -24.14 16.01 -0.56
N LYS A 383 -23.65 16.04 0.68
CA LYS A 383 -23.01 17.25 1.25
C LYS A 383 -21.84 17.74 0.40
N ASN A 384 -21.16 16.83 -0.29
CA ASN A 384 -20.02 17.13 -1.13
C ASN A 384 -20.37 17.31 -2.62
N ASN A 385 -21.65 17.29 -2.99
CA ASN A 385 -22.11 17.26 -4.39
C ASN A 385 -21.49 16.12 -5.21
N LEU A 386 -21.23 14.97 -4.57
CA LEU A 386 -20.70 13.79 -5.22
C LEU A 386 -21.79 12.73 -5.44
N GLU A 387 -21.62 11.95 -6.49
CA GLU A 387 -22.44 10.76 -6.70
C GLU A 387 -21.93 9.60 -5.84
N HIS A 388 -22.84 8.85 -5.23
CA HIS A 388 -22.51 7.64 -4.49
C HIS A 388 -22.40 6.45 -5.45
N PRO A 389 -21.20 5.91 -5.75
CA PRO A 389 -21.04 4.98 -6.86
C PRO A 389 -21.64 3.60 -6.60
N GLN A 390 -21.57 3.08 -5.37
CA GLN A 390 -22.19 1.79 -5.04
C GLN A 390 -23.70 1.86 -5.12
N LEU A 391 -24.31 2.89 -4.53
CA LEU A 391 -25.75 3.10 -4.60
C LEU A 391 -26.23 3.31 -6.04
N LYS A 392 -25.50 4.11 -6.84
CA LYS A 392 -25.78 4.28 -8.28
C LYS A 392 -25.76 2.94 -9.01
N ARG A 393 -24.73 2.11 -8.80
CA ARG A 393 -24.65 0.75 -9.36
C ARG A 393 -25.78 -0.16 -8.90
N GLN A 394 -26.26 -0.02 -7.66
CA GLN A 394 -27.39 -0.82 -7.15
C GLN A 394 -28.70 -0.46 -7.83
N VAL A 395 -28.93 0.81 -8.16
CA VAL A 395 -30.19 1.27 -8.79
C VAL A 395 -30.15 1.39 -10.32
N THR A 396 -29.03 1.00 -10.94
CA THR A 396 -28.86 0.94 -12.42
C THR A 396 -28.83 -0.51 -12.90
N GLY A 397 -29.32 -0.75 -14.13
CA GLY A 397 -29.23 -2.03 -14.84
C GLY A 397 -30.09 -3.12 -14.20
N ILE A 398 -31.19 -2.74 -13.54
CA ILE A 398 -32.13 -3.65 -12.90
C ILE A 398 -32.93 -4.39 -13.97
N ALA A 399 -33.48 -3.66 -14.95
CA ALA A 399 -34.28 -4.23 -16.02
C ALA A 399 -33.46 -5.18 -16.91
N ASP A 400 -32.18 -4.85 -17.14
CA ASP A 400 -31.27 -5.69 -17.93
C ASP A 400 -30.88 -6.98 -17.20
N MET A 401 -30.80 -6.93 -15.87
CA MET A 401 -30.50 -8.10 -15.04
C MET A 401 -31.71 -9.06 -14.94
N ALA A 402 -32.92 -8.54 -15.12
CA ALA A 402 -34.16 -9.31 -15.07
C ALA A 402 -34.35 -10.16 -16.34
N THR A 403 -33.66 -11.29 -16.41
CA THR A 403 -33.78 -12.29 -17.47
C THR A 403 -34.49 -13.55 -16.99
N PRO A 404 -35.09 -14.37 -17.88
CA PRO A 404 -35.69 -15.64 -17.49
C PRO A 404 -34.71 -16.58 -16.77
N ALA A 405 -33.43 -16.55 -17.16
CA ALA A 405 -32.37 -17.32 -16.50
C ALA A 405 -32.09 -16.80 -15.08
N ALA A 406 -32.08 -15.48 -14.87
CA ALA A 406 -31.85 -14.87 -13.56
C ALA A 406 -32.97 -15.17 -12.55
N LEU A 407 -34.20 -15.45 -13.01
CA LEU A 407 -35.30 -15.87 -12.12
C LEU A 407 -35.18 -17.34 -11.69
N GLN A 408 -34.56 -18.19 -12.52
CA GLN A 408 -34.33 -19.61 -12.21
C GLN A 408 -33.12 -19.81 -11.28
N ASP A 409 -32.10 -18.95 -11.38
CA ASP A 409 -30.93 -18.94 -10.49
C ASP A 409 -31.24 -18.24 -9.16
N THR A 410 -31.06 -18.95 -8.03
CA THR A 410 -31.39 -18.42 -6.70
C THR A 410 -30.50 -17.24 -6.28
N GLU A 411 -29.22 -17.22 -6.67
CA GLU A 411 -28.30 -16.15 -6.28
C GLU A 411 -28.53 -14.88 -7.12
N GLN A 412 -28.73 -15.03 -8.43
CA GLN A 412 -29.09 -13.90 -9.29
C GLN A 412 -30.45 -13.31 -8.92
N ARG A 413 -31.43 -14.16 -8.55
CA ARG A 413 -32.73 -13.71 -8.07
C ARG A 413 -32.62 -12.88 -6.79
N LYS A 414 -31.84 -13.33 -5.79
CA LYS A 414 -31.59 -12.55 -4.57
C LYS A 414 -30.94 -11.20 -4.88
N ALA A 415 -29.93 -11.18 -5.75
CA ALA A 415 -29.24 -9.95 -6.13
C ALA A 415 -30.17 -8.98 -6.88
N LEU A 416 -31.07 -9.49 -7.74
CA LEU A 416 -32.10 -8.68 -8.40
C LEU A 416 -33.08 -8.10 -7.38
N LEU A 417 -33.58 -8.89 -6.43
CA LEU A 417 -34.45 -8.42 -5.36
C LEU A 417 -33.75 -7.38 -4.47
N GLU A 418 -32.47 -7.54 -4.16
CA GLU A 418 -31.70 -6.57 -3.40
C GLU A 418 -31.61 -5.22 -4.13
N LYS A 419 -31.36 -5.24 -5.44
CA LYS A 419 -31.38 -4.02 -6.28
C LYS A 419 -32.76 -3.36 -6.30
N VAL A 420 -33.83 -4.15 -6.48
CA VAL A 420 -35.21 -3.65 -6.47
C VAL A 420 -35.59 -3.04 -5.11
N ASN A 421 -35.21 -3.69 -4.01
CA ASN A 421 -35.44 -3.19 -2.65
C ASN A 421 -34.64 -1.92 -2.37
N THR A 422 -33.39 -1.85 -2.85
CA THR A 422 -32.56 -0.64 -2.75
C THR A 422 -33.16 0.51 -3.56
N ALA A 423 -33.64 0.23 -4.78
CA ALA A 423 -34.33 1.21 -5.63
C ALA A 423 -35.63 1.71 -4.98
N LYS A 424 -36.42 0.80 -4.38
CA LYS A 424 -37.61 1.15 -3.60
C LYS A 424 -37.25 2.07 -2.44
N TRP A 425 -36.25 1.69 -1.63
CA TRP A 425 -35.78 2.51 -0.53
C TRP A 425 -35.32 3.90 -1.01
N LEU A 426 -34.47 3.97 -2.04
CA LEU A 426 -33.96 5.24 -2.56
C LEU A 426 -35.07 6.11 -3.16
N ALA A 427 -36.07 5.51 -3.82
CA ALA A 427 -37.21 6.23 -4.35
C ALA A 427 -38.05 6.88 -3.23
N HIS A 428 -38.14 6.25 -2.06
CA HIS A 428 -38.77 6.81 -0.87
C HIS A 428 -37.89 7.85 -0.15
N GLU A 429 -36.60 7.57 0.01
CA GLU A 429 -35.64 8.42 0.73
C GLU A 429 -35.33 9.72 -0.05
N SER A 430 -35.03 9.59 -1.35
CA SER A 430 -34.66 10.70 -2.22
C SER A 430 -35.00 10.40 -3.68
N LYS A 431 -36.24 10.73 -4.07
CA LYS A 431 -36.73 10.56 -5.45
C LYS A 431 -35.84 11.26 -6.49
N ASN A 432 -35.28 12.43 -6.19
CA ASN A 432 -34.38 13.15 -7.10
C ASN A 432 -33.08 12.36 -7.33
N THR A 433 -32.49 11.81 -6.26
CA THR A 433 -31.30 10.95 -6.37
C THR A 433 -31.63 9.67 -7.12
N TYR A 434 -32.78 9.05 -6.84
CA TYR A 434 -33.23 7.88 -7.58
C TYR A 434 -33.34 8.16 -9.08
N ILE A 435 -33.99 9.26 -9.47
CA ILE A 435 -34.12 9.67 -10.88
C ILE A 435 -32.76 9.96 -11.52
N ALA A 436 -31.84 10.61 -10.80
CA ALA A 436 -30.50 10.91 -11.29
C ALA A 436 -29.62 9.67 -11.46
N TYR A 437 -29.81 8.65 -10.61
CA TYR A 437 -28.98 7.43 -10.62
C TYR A 437 -29.55 6.30 -11.46
N SER A 438 -30.85 6.29 -11.77
CA SER A 438 -31.51 5.21 -12.49
C SER A 438 -31.91 5.60 -13.91
N GLU A 439 -31.90 4.63 -14.83
CA GLU A 439 -32.44 4.80 -16.17
C GLU A 439 -33.97 4.64 -16.18
N GLN A 440 -34.63 5.17 -17.21
CA GLN A 440 -36.09 5.09 -17.31
C GLN A 440 -36.62 3.64 -17.26
N LYS A 441 -35.99 2.72 -18.00
CA LYS A 441 -36.36 1.30 -18.03
C LYS A 441 -36.26 0.63 -16.66
N ASP A 442 -35.25 0.99 -15.86
CA ASP A 442 -35.07 0.47 -14.50
C ASP A 442 -36.17 0.97 -13.58
N ARG A 443 -36.57 2.24 -13.73
CA ARG A 443 -37.69 2.83 -12.99
C ARG A 443 -39.00 2.15 -13.33
N GLU A 444 -39.26 1.91 -14.62
CA GLU A 444 -40.47 1.22 -15.07
C GLU A 444 -40.53 -0.22 -14.55
N PHE A 445 -39.40 -0.95 -14.59
CA PHE A 445 -39.28 -2.30 -14.04
C PHE A 445 -39.61 -2.33 -12.54
N VAL A 446 -38.92 -1.51 -11.75
CA VAL A 446 -39.12 -1.43 -10.29
C VAL A 446 -40.56 -1.03 -9.96
N GLU A 447 -41.11 -0.05 -10.66
CA GLU A 447 -42.51 0.35 -10.47
C GLU A 447 -43.48 -0.80 -10.74
N THR A 448 -43.25 -1.57 -11.80
CA THR A 448 -44.15 -2.65 -12.19
C THR A 448 -44.05 -3.85 -11.25
N PHE A 449 -42.86 -4.10 -10.70
CA PHE A 449 -42.68 -5.04 -9.59
C PHE A 449 -43.49 -4.61 -8.36
N LEU A 450 -43.39 -3.34 -7.95
CA LEU A 450 -44.12 -2.82 -6.78
C LEU A 450 -45.64 -2.85 -7.01
N LEU A 451 -46.09 -2.56 -8.23
CA LEU A 451 -47.49 -2.69 -8.63
C LEU A 451 -48.00 -4.12 -8.44
N ALA A 452 -47.29 -5.10 -9.00
CA ALA A 452 -47.64 -6.51 -8.88
C ALA A 452 -47.71 -6.93 -7.41
N LYS A 453 -46.68 -6.55 -6.64
CA LYS A 453 -46.59 -6.91 -5.22
C LYS A 453 -47.69 -6.29 -4.36
N GLY A 454 -48.07 -5.05 -4.64
CA GLY A 454 -49.06 -4.32 -3.83
C GLY A 454 -50.51 -4.56 -4.24
N SER A 455 -50.76 -4.99 -5.48
CA SER A 455 -52.10 -4.84 -6.09
C SER A 455 -52.60 -6.06 -6.85
N MET A 456 -51.75 -7.06 -7.08
CA MET A 456 -52.15 -8.30 -7.73
C MET A 456 -52.37 -9.39 -6.70
N VAL A 457 -53.54 -10.03 -6.82
CA VAL A 457 -53.94 -11.17 -6.00
C VAL A 457 -54.38 -12.31 -6.90
N HIS A 458 -54.06 -13.53 -6.49
CA HIS A 458 -54.56 -14.75 -7.09
C HIS A 458 -56.08 -14.85 -6.89
N LYS A 459 -56.74 -15.72 -7.66
CA LYS A 459 -58.18 -15.98 -7.54
C LYS A 459 -58.59 -16.49 -6.15
N ASP A 460 -57.65 -17.04 -5.40
CA ASP A 460 -57.83 -17.52 -4.02
C ASP A 460 -57.58 -16.41 -2.96
N GLY A 461 -57.32 -15.17 -3.39
CA GLY A 461 -57.12 -14.02 -2.52
C GLY A 461 -55.68 -13.83 -2.01
N ARG A 462 -54.74 -14.70 -2.40
CA ARG A 462 -53.33 -14.55 -1.98
C ARG A 462 -52.63 -13.46 -2.78
N ALA A 463 -51.89 -12.58 -2.10
CA ALA A 463 -51.03 -11.59 -2.76
C ALA A 463 -49.89 -12.28 -3.52
N TYR A 464 -49.43 -11.65 -4.60
CA TYR A 464 -48.31 -12.15 -5.39
C TYR A 464 -47.03 -12.28 -4.52
N SER A 465 -46.32 -13.38 -4.68
CA SER A 465 -44.98 -13.59 -4.15
C SER A 465 -43.96 -12.68 -4.86
N ASP A 466 -42.74 -12.59 -4.30
CA ASP A 466 -41.67 -11.79 -4.92
C ASP A 466 -41.30 -12.33 -6.30
N ASP A 467 -41.31 -13.66 -6.46
CA ASP A 467 -41.02 -14.34 -7.73
C ASP A 467 -42.10 -14.01 -8.78
N GLU A 468 -43.38 -14.07 -8.40
CA GLU A 468 -44.49 -13.74 -9.30
C GLU A 468 -44.50 -12.26 -9.70
N ALA A 469 -44.15 -11.36 -8.77
CA ALA A 469 -44.02 -9.94 -9.04
C ALA A 469 -42.83 -9.63 -9.97
N LEU A 470 -41.69 -10.33 -9.81
CA LEU A 470 -40.54 -10.21 -10.71
C LEU A 470 -40.85 -10.73 -12.10
N SER A 471 -41.50 -11.90 -12.22
CA SER A 471 -41.94 -12.45 -13.50
C SER A 471 -42.90 -11.49 -14.22
N PHE A 472 -43.87 -10.94 -13.50
CA PHE A 472 -44.80 -9.96 -14.06
C PHE A 472 -44.08 -8.69 -14.53
N ALA A 473 -43.17 -8.14 -13.73
CA ALA A 473 -42.37 -6.96 -14.12
C ALA A 473 -41.53 -7.23 -15.37
N MET A 474 -40.90 -8.40 -15.46
CA MET A 474 -40.12 -8.81 -16.63
C MET A 474 -40.97 -8.90 -17.90
N GLU A 475 -42.13 -9.57 -17.83
CA GLU A 475 -43.03 -9.74 -18.98
C GLU A 475 -43.61 -8.42 -19.51
N THR A 476 -43.74 -7.42 -18.65
CA THR A 476 -44.41 -6.15 -18.96
C THR A 476 -43.45 -5.02 -19.34
N THR A 477 -42.23 -5.00 -18.81
CA THR A 477 -41.30 -3.85 -18.97
C THR A 477 -40.06 -4.16 -19.80
N ASN A 478 -39.68 -5.44 -19.93
CA ASN A 478 -38.59 -5.86 -20.79
C ASN A 478 -39.14 -6.84 -21.84
N PRO A 479 -39.79 -6.35 -22.91
CA PRO A 479 -40.46 -7.20 -23.87
C PRO A 479 -39.43 -7.97 -24.71
N VAL A 480 -38.96 -9.09 -24.17
CA VAL A 480 -38.39 -10.16 -25.00
C VAL A 480 -39.52 -10.81 -25.82
N SER A 481 -40.80 -10.66 -25.40
CA SER A 481 -41.94 -11.13 -26.18
C SER A 481 -42.62 -9.97 -26.93
N ALA A 482 -42.63 -10.07 -28.27
CA ALA A 482 -43.54 -9.29 -29.11
C ALA A 482 -45.03 -9.48 -28.72
N GLU A 483 -45.33 -10.49 -27.90
CA GLU A 483 -46.66 -10.91 -27.51
C GLU A 483 -47.35 -9.98 -26.51
N GLY A 484 -46.64 -9.41 -25.52
CA GLY A 484 -47.22 -8.46 -24.57
C GLY A 484 -47.70 -7.18 -25.24
N GLN A 485 -46.89 -6.65 -26.16
CA GLN A 485 -47.25 -5.48 -26.97
C GLN A 485 -48.41 -5.79 -27.94
N LEU A 486 -48.38 -6.95 -28.59
CA LEU A 486 -49.48 -7.42 -29.45
C LEU A 486 -50.80 -7.57 -28.68
N ARG A 487 -50.77 -7.98 -27.41
CA ARG A 487 -51.97 -8.05 -26.55
C ARG A 487 -52.54 -6.66 -26.28
N ILE A 488 -51.68 -5.68 -25.96
CA ILE A 488 -52.10 -4.29 -25.78
C ILE A 488 -52.71 -3.74 -27.08
N ASP A 489 -52.04 -3.93 -28.22
CA ASP A 489 -52.49 -3.40 -29.50
C ASP A 489 -53.85 -3.97 -29.92
N ARG A 490 -54.08 -5.27 -29.69
CA ARG A 490 -55.39 -5.92 -29.93
C ARG A 490 -56.47 -5.47 -28.96
N ALA A 491 -56.08 -5.16 -27.72
CA ALA A 491 -57.00 -4.72 -26.66
C ALA A 491 -57.35 -3.24 -26.72
N LYS A 492 -56.56 -2.42 -27.43
CA LYS A 492 -56.64 -0.96 -27.42
C LYS A 492 -58.06 -0.40 -27.65
N PRO A 493 -58.87 -0.88 -28.63
CA PRO A 493 -60.23 -0.37 -28.81
C PRO A 493 -61.15 -0.67 -27.63
N LYS A 494 -61.01 -1.85 -27.02
CA LYS A 494 -61.79 -2.26 -25.84
C LYS A 494 -61.35 -1.50 -24.59
N LEU A 495 -60.06 -1.27 -24.45
CA LEU A 495 -59.46 -0.44 -23.40
C LEU A 495 -60.01 0.99 -23.47
N GLU A 496 -59.95 1.63 -24.64
CA GLU A 496 -60.45 3.01 -24.84
C GLU A 496 -61.95 3.10 -24.58
N ALA A 497 -62.76 2.16 -25.08
CA ALA A 497 -64.20 2.12 -24.84
C ALA A 497 -64.52 1.99 -23.34
N ARG A 498 -63.83 1.09 -22.62
CA ARG A 498 -64.02 0.91 -21.17
C ARG A 498 -63.57 2.13 -20.38
N MET A 499 -62.47 2.77 -20.76
CA MET A 499 -62.01 3.99 -20.14
C MET A 499 -62.99 5.15 -20.36
N MET A 500 -63.62 5.25 -21.53
CA MET A 500 -64.70 6.23 -21.77
C MET A 500 -65.95 5.94 -20.93
N ASP A 501 -66.38 4.69 -20.79
CA ASP A 501 -67.50 4.29 -19.90
C ASP A 501 -67.22 4.65 -18.44
N LEU A 502 -66.00 4.37 -17.99
CA LEU A 502 -65.52 4.70 -16.65
C LEU A 502 -65.49 6.21 -16.40
N ALA A 503 -65.13 7.00 -17.41
CA ALA A 503 -65.16 8.47 -17.36
C ALA A 503 -66.59 9.03 -17.34
N ALA A 504 -67.51 8.40 -18.07
CA ALA A 504 -68.89 8.86 -18.23
C ALA A 504 -69.81 8.48 -17.06
N THR A 505 -69.43 7.52 -16.21
CA THR A 505 -70.26 7.03 -15.11
C THR A 505 -69.91 7.71 -13.77
N PRO A 506 -70.78 8.59 -13.22
CA PRO A 506 -70.55 9.21 -11.92
C PRO A 506 -70.43 8.15 -10.81
N GLY A 507 -69.48 8.33 -9.89
CA GLY A 507 -69.31 7.48 -8.71
C GLY A 507 -68.56 6.15 -8.91
N ARG A 508 -68.41 5.62 -10.13
CA ARG A 508 -67.63 4.39 -10.36
C ARG A 508 -66.13 4.58 -10.21
N PHE A 509 -65.62 5.70 -10.73
CA PHE A 509 -64.18 5.99 -10.68
C PHE A 509 -63.74 6.63 -9.35
N TYR A 510 -64.63 7.37 -8.68
CA TYR A 510 -64.30 8.18 -7.50
C TYR A 510 -65.12 7.86 -6.23
N GLY A 511 -66.04 6.90 -6.26
CA GLY A 511 -66.85 6.55 -5.09
C GLY A 511 -67.72 7.72 -4.59
N GLU A 512 -67.72 7.94 -3.26
CA GLU A 512 -68.49 8.99 -2.57
C GLU A 512 -67.91 10.41 -2.72
N TRP A 513 -66.83 10.60 -3.48
CA TRP A 513 -66.26 11.94 -3.70
C TRP A 513 -67.26 12.82 -4.45
N LYS A 514 -67.67 13.93 -3.81
CA LYS A 514 -68.78 14.78 -4.26
C LYS A 514 -68.53 15.54 -5.58
N ALA A 515 -67.30 15.59 -6.07
CA ALA A 515 -66.91 16.32 -7.28
C ALA A 515 -65.83 15.58 -8.09
N VAL A 516 -65.82 15.80 -9.41
CA VAL A 516 -64.74 15.35 -10.29
C VAL A 516 -63.48 16.16 -9.94
N PRO A 517 -62.35 15.51 -9.59
CA PRO A 517 -61.13 16.23 -9.24
C PRO A 517 -60.55 17.03 -10.40
N GLU A 518 -59.91 18.15 -10.08
CA GLU A 518 -59.41 19.13 -11.05
C GLU A 518 -58.24 18.61 -11.91
N ASN A 519 -57.52 17.59 -11.43
CA ASN A 519 -56.48 16.87 -12.19
C ASN A 519 -56.98 15.52 -12.76
N TYR A 520 -58.27 15.43 -13.09
CA TYR A 520 -58.91 14.24 -13.66
C TYR A 520 -58.11 13.58 -14.79
N SER A 521 -57.62 14.38 -15.74
CA SER A 521 -56.89 13.88 -16.92
C SER A 521 -55.68 13.05 -16.56
N THR A 522 -55.00 13.39 -15.46
CA THR A 522 -53.79 12.70 -15.02
C THR A 522 -54.14 11.37 -14.36
N ALA A 523 -55.21 11.32 -13.55
CA ALA A 523 -55.72 10.06 -13.01
C ALA A 523 -56.23 9.12 -14.11
N TYR A 524 -56.89 9.68 -15.13
CA TYR A 524 -57.32 8.93 -16.32
C TYR A 524 -56.13 8.30 -17.06
N GLN A 525 -55.08 9.09 -17.34
CA GLN A 525 -53.86 8.59 -17.98
C GLN A 525 -53.17 7.52 -17.14
N ARG A 526 -53.14 7.70 -15.81
CA ARG A 526 -52.56 6.71 -14.90
C ARG A 526 -53.28 5.38 -14.96
N VAL A 527 -54.61 5.39 -14.89
CA VAL A 527 -55.42 4.17 -15.01
C VAL A 527 -55.21 3.51 -16.37
N TYR A 528 -55.13 4.31 -17.44
CA TYR A 528 -54.84 3.81 -18.79
C TYR A 528 -53.49 3.06 -18.84
N THR A 529 -52.41 3.67 -18.33
CA THR A 529 -51.07 3.05 -18.29
C THR A 529 -51.04 1.79 -17.44
N LEU A 530 -51.69 1.79 -16.27
CA LEU A 530 -51.76 0.61 -15.42
C LEU A 530 -52.56 -0.52 -16.07
N ALA A 531 -53.68 -0.20 -16.71
CA ALA A 531 -54.48 -1.17 -17.45
C ALA A 531 -53.68 -1.80 -18.60
N GLN A 532 -52.88 -1.02 -19.33
CA GLN A 532 -51.98 -1.56 -20.35
C GLN A 532 -50.98 -2.57 -19.77
N ARG A 533 -50.41 -2.29 -18.59
CA ARG A 533 -49.50 -3.23 -17.90
C ARG A 533 -50.22 -4.52 -17.50
N TYR A 534 -51.44 -4.42 -16.95
CA TYR A 534 -52.24 -5.61 -16.65
C TYR A 534 -52.60 -6.43 -17.89
N ILE A 535 -52.92 -5.77 -19.00
CA ILE A 535 -53.21 -6.43 -20.30
C ILE A 535 -51.97 -7.13 -20.86
N ALA A 536 -50.80 -6.49 -20.79
CA ALA A 536 -49.54 -7.11 -21.17
C ALA A 536 -49.29 -8.41 -20.38
N GLY A 537 -49.57 -8.40 -19.08
CA GLY A 537 -49.55 -9.58 -18.21
C GLY A 537 -50.71 -10.57 -18.39
N GLY A 538 -51.56 -10.39 -19.42
CA GLY A 538 -52.62 -11.34 -19.79
C GLY A 538 -53.98 -11.12 -19.14
N MET A 539 -54.22 -9.98 -18.48
CA MET A 539 -55.54 -9.64 -17.95
C MET A 539 -56.49 -9.17 -19.06
N GLU A 540 -57.75 -9.58 -18.99
CA GLU A 540 -58.79 -9.09 -19.91
C GLU A 540 -58.97 -7.56 -19.80
N PRO A 541 -59.21 -6.83 -20.91
CA PRO A 541 -59.18 -5.35 -20.92
C PRO A 541 -60.15 -4.70 -19.94
N GLU A 542 -61.37 -5.23 -19.79
CA GLU A 542 -62.36 -4.68 -18.87
C GLU A 542 -61.94 -4.83 -17.40
N LYS A 543 -61.44 -6.01 -17.04
CA LYS A 543 -60.92 -6.30 -15.70
C LYS A 543 -59.65 -5.50 -15.41
N ALA A 544 -58.80 -5.30 -16.41
CA ALA A 544 -57.58 -4.52 -16.31
C ALA A 544 -57.89 -3.05 -15.97
N VAL A 545 -58.90 -2.46 -16.61
CA VAL A 545 -59.35 -1.09 -16.30
C VAL A 545 -59.95 -1.01 -14.91
N ASP A 546 -60.82 -1.95 -14.52
CA ASP A 546 -61.46 -1.94 -13.20
C ASP A 546 -60.44 -2.13 -12.07
N GLN A 547 -59.47 -3.03 -12.27
CA GLN A 547 -58.37 -3.24 -11.32
C GLN A 547 -57.44 -2.03 -11.25
N ALA A 548 -57.09 -1.42 -12.38
CA ALA A 548 -56.29 -0.20 -12.44
C ALA A 548 -56.98 0.99 -11.75
N ALA A 549 -58.30 1.15 -11.96
CA ALA A 549 -59.09 2.18 -11.30
C ALA A 549 -59.16 1.95 -9.78
N THR A 550 -59.39 0.70 -9.36
CA THR A 550 -59.39 0.31 -7.94
C THR A 550 -58.02 0.57 -7.30
N ASN A 551 -56.94 0.27 -8.01
CA ASN A 551 -55.57 0.54 -7.58
C ASN A 551 -55.35 2.05 -7.36
N VAL A 552 -55.60 2.87 -8.38
CA VAL A 552 -55.45 4.32 -8.27
C VAL A 552 -56.31 4.86 -7.12
N LYS A 553 -57.54 4.39 -6.96
CA LYS A 553 -58.41 4.78 -5.84
C LYS A 553 -57.80 4.43 -4.48
N ASN A 554 -57.35 3.19 -4.29
CA ASN A 554 -56.82 2.72 -3.00
C ASN A 554 -55.47 3.32 -2.65
N THR A 555 -54.73 3.83 -3.64
CA THR A 555 -53.40 4.40 -3.47
C THR A 555 -53.38 5.93 -3.52
N SER A 556 -54.54 6.57 -3.68
CA SER A 556 -54.65 8.02 -3.77
C SER A 556 -55.40 8.63 -2.60
N THR A 557 -55.10 9.89 -2.28
CA THR A 557 -55.94 10.73 -1.43
C THR A 557 -56.35 12.00 -2.17
N VAL A 558 -57.35 12.71 -1.70
CA VAL A 558 -57.81 13.97 -2.29
C VAL A 558 -57.56 15.10 -1.29
N PHE A 559 -57.02 16.21 -1.77
CA PHE A 559 -56.93 17.44 -1.00
C PHE A 559 -57.48 18.60 -1.83
N ARG A 560 -58.57 19.22 -1.35
CA ARG A 560 -59.19 20.41 -1.94
C ARG A 560 -59.26 20.37 -3.47
N GLY A 561 -59.85 19.30 -4.01
CA GLY A 561 -60.09 19.14 -5.44
C GLY A 561 -58.97 18.47 -6.25
N ASN A 562 -57.75 18.30 -5.71
CA ASN A 562 -56.66 17.59 -6.41
C ASN A 562 -56.46 16.17 -5.85
N ILE A 563 -56.30 15.20 -6.76
CA ILE A 563 -55.93 13.82 -6.44
C ILE A 563 -54.42 13.74 -6.29
N LEU A 564 -53.98 13.15 -5.19
CA LEU A 564 -52.58 12.86 -4.91
C LEU A 564 -52.38 11.36 -5.06
N MET A 565 -51.86 10.96 -6.23
CA MET A 565 -51.72 9.56 -6.62
C MET A 565 -50.47 8.89 -6.06
N ASP A 566 -50.53 7.57 -5.96
CA ASP A 566 -49.42 6.67 -5.60
C ASP A 566 -48.79 6.97 -4.23
N LEU A 567 -49.62 7.24 -3.22
CA LEU A 567 -49.22 7.37 -1.80
C LEU A 567 -49.20 6.03 -1.05
N ALA A 568 -49.52 4.92 -1.73
CA ALA A 568 -49.51 3.60 -1.12
C ALA A 568 -48.15 3.21 -0.54
N GLY A 569 -48.19 2.58 0.63
CA GLY A 569 -46.98 2.23 1.39
C GLY A 569 -46.33 3.40 2.12
N MET A 570 -46.81 4.63 1.94
CA MET A 570 -46.26 5.82 2.61
C MET A 570 -47.00 6.20 3.90
N ASN A 571 -47.76 5.31 4.54
CA ASN A 571 -48.48 5.54 5.81
C ASN A 571 -49.05 6.98 5.92
N VAL A 572 -50.06 7.25 5.10
CA VAL A 572 -50.78 8.54 5.09
C VAL A 572 -51.68 8.59 6.33
N PRO A 573 -51.62 9.64 7.16
CA PRO A 573 -52.50 9.76 8.32
C PRO A 573 -53.99 9.73 7.93
N ASP A 574 -54.84 9.13 8.77
CA ASP A 574 -56.30 9.12 8.56
C ASP A 574 -56.90 10.53 8.51
N ASP A 575 -56.28 11.48 9.21
CA ASP A 575 -56.64 12.90 9.25
C ASP A 575 -55.81 13.77 8.28
N PHE A 576 -55.32 13.18 7.18
CA PHE A 576 -54.45 13.85 6.20
C PHE A 576 -55.02 15.20 5.72
N GLU A 577 -56.30 15.26 5.35
CA GLU A 577 -56.92 16.49 4.85
C GLU A 577 -56.90 17.61 5.89
N GLU A 578 -57.23 17.29 7.14
CA GLU A 578 -57.21 18.24 8.25
C GLU A 578 -55.78 18.70 8.58
N SER A 579 -54.83 17.77 8.60
CA SER A 579 -53.42 18.05 8.91
C SER A 579 -52.76 18.89 7.82
N MET A 580 -53.01 18.58 6.55
CA MET A 580 -52.56 19.39 5.42
C MET A 580 -53.24 20.76 5.42
N GLY A 581 -54.54 20.83 5.74
CA GLY A 581 -55.27 22.09 5.91
C GLY A 581 -54.59 23.00 6.95
N ALA A 582 -54.21 22.46 8.10
CA ALA A 582 -53.50 23.23 9.13
C ALA A 582 -52.10 23.70 8.67
N ILE A 583 -51.36 22.90 7.88
CA ILE A 583 -50.08 23.33 7.31
C ILE A 583 -50.28 24.51 6.35
N VAL A 584 -51.33 24.46 5.53
CA VAL A 584 -51.69 25.55 4.62
C VAL A 584 -52.10 26.80 5.39
N ASP A 585 -52.88 26.65 6.46
CA ASP A 585 -53.29 27.77 7.31
C ASP A 585 -52.08 28.40 8.02
N ASP A 586 -51.17 27.58 8.57
CA ASP A 586 -49.90 28.03 9.15
C ASP A 586 -49.03 28.76 8.12
N PHE A 587 -48.99 28.28 6.87
CA PHE A 587 -48.29 28.94 5.78
C PHE A 587 -48.89 30.31 5.48
N ALA A 588 -50.22 30.39 5.33
CA ALA A 588 -50.92 31.63 5.03
C ALA A 588 -50.73 32.69 6.14
N GLN A 589 -50.75 32.27 7.40
CA GLN A 589 -50.49 33.18 8.54
C GLN A 589 -49.06 33.70 8.57
N ARG A 590 -48.08 32.88 8.15
CA ARG A 590 -46.66 33.26 8.13
C ARG A 590 -46.24 34.05 6.89
N ASN A 591 -47.04 34.03 5.82
CA ASN A 591 -46.72 34.64 4.54
C ASN A 591 -47.84 35.59 4.05
N PRO A 592 -48.22 36.61 4.84
CA PRO A 592 -49.34 37.48 4.50
C PRO A 592 -49.10 38.30 3.23
N LEU A 593 -47.83 38.59 2.87
CA LEU A 593 -47.52 39.39 1.68
C LEU A 593 -47.79 38.59 0.40
N THR A 594 -47.42 37.30 0.36
CA THR A 594 -47.78 36.40 -0.74
C THR A 594 -49.30 36.32 -0.89
N MET A 595 -50.04 36.10 0.19
CA MET A 595 -51.50 35.97 0.16
C MET A 595 -52.16 37.25 -0.38
N GLN A 596 -51.75 38.42 0.13
CA GLN A 596 -52.33 39.70 -0.27
C GLN A 596 -51.96 40.11 -1.70
N LYS A 597 -50.69 39.92 -2.11
CA LYS A 597 -50.20 40.34 -3.43
C LYS A 597 -50.86 39.55 -4.56
N ASN A 598 -51.12 38.27 -4.32
CA ASN A 598 -51.67 37.37 -5.33
C ASN A 598 -53.18 37.18 -5.18
N GLY A 599 -53.81 37.78 -4.15
CA GLY A 599 -55.25 37.67 -3.91
C GLY A 599 -55.71 36.25 -3.59
N ILE A 600 -54.86 35.46 -2.93
CA ILE A 600 -55.09 34.04 -2.63
C ILE A 600 -55.64 33.93 -1.21
N GLU A 601 -56.77 33.25 -1.02
CA GLU A 601 -57.24 32.86 0.31
C GLU A 601 -56.71 31.46 0.69
N PRO A 602 -56.60 31.12 2.00
CA PRO A 602 -56.17 29.79 2.40
C PRO A 602 -56.97 28.67 1.72
N SER A 603 -58.27 28.84 1.48
CA SER A 603 -59.15 27.88 0.80
C SER A 603 -58.84 27.68 -0.69
N ASP A 604 -58.16 28.63 -1.32
CA ASP A 604 -57.73 28.58 -2.72
C ASP A 604 -56.40 27.85 -2.89
N ILE A 605 -55.73 27.51 -1.78
CA ILE A 605 -54.49 26.75 -1.82
C ILE A 605 -54.80 25.26 -1.89
N SER A 606 -54.28 24.61 -2.92
CA SER A 606 -54.22 23.16 -3.07
C SER A 606 -52.75 22.72 -3.15
N ILE A 607 -52.53 21.42 -3.38
CA ILE A 607 -51.19 20.85 -3.45
C ILE A 607 -50.99 19.97 -4.67
N GLU A 608 -49.77 19.98 -5.18
CA GLU A 608 -49.32 19.15 -6.29
C GLU A 608 -47.99 18.47 -5.98
N PRO A 609 -47.71 17.27 -6.49
CA PRO A 609 -46.40 16.64 -6.45
C PRO A 609 -45.26 17.55 -6.96
N VAL A 610 -44.12 17.55 -6.27
CA VAL A 610 -42.92 18.26 -6.72
C VAL A 610 -42.27 17.52 -7.89
N ASN A 611 -41.88 18.25 -8.95
CA ASN A 611 -41.09 17.79 -10.10
C ASN A 611 -41.60 16.48 -10.74
N ASN A 612 -42.81 16.48 -11.31
CA ASN A 612 -43.31 15.28 -11.99
C ASN A 612 -44.28 15.54 -13.16
N PRO A 613 -43.97 15.08 -14.39
CA PRO A 613 -44.94 14.97 -15.48
C PRO A 613 -46.10 14.01 -15.16
N ASP A 614 -45.83 12.97 -14.35
CA ASP A 614 -46.79 11.89 -14.04
C ASP A 614 -47.60 12.14 -12.75
N GLN A 615 -47.42 13.29 -12.08
CA GLN A 615 -48.02 13.64 -10.78
C GLN A 615 -48.01 12.52 -9.70
N LYS A 616 -46.95 11.71 -9.64
CA LYS A 616 -46.66 10.83 -8.49
C LYS A 616 -46.01 11.63 -7.37
N SER A 617 -46.62 11.65 -6.19
CA SER A 617 -46.20 12.48 -5.05
C SER A 617 -44.80 12.18 -4.54
N GLY A 618 -44.45 10.89 -4.37
CA GLY A 618 -43.20 10.56 -3.67
C GLY A 618 -43.14 11.06 -2.23
N GLY A 619 -44.25 11.57 -1.67
CA GLY A 619 -44.32 12.17 -0.34
C GLY A 619 -43.90 13.64 -0.27
N TYR A 620 -43.71 14.34 -1.40
CA TYR A 620 -43.37 15.77 -1.41
C TYR A 620 -44.34 16.55 -2.31
N PHE A 621 -44.85 17.66 -1.79
CA PHE A 621 -45.88 18.46 -2.42
C PHE A 621 -45.46 19.93 -2.47
N LYS A 622 -45.70 20.61 -3.58
CA LYS A 622 -45.67 22.07 -3.67
C LYS A 622 -47.07 22.63 -3.42
N LEU A 623 -47.15 23.80 -2.81
CA LEU A 623 -48.39 24.56 -2.72
C LEU A 623 -48.70 25.20 -4.08
N ILE A 624 -49.95 25.14 -4.51
CA ILE A 624 -50.43 25.75 -5.74
C ILE A 624 -51.71 26.55 -5.48
N ASP A 625 -51.92 27.62 -6.25
CA ASP A 625 -53.22 28.28 -6.33
C ASP A 625 -54.15 27.41 -7.19
N ARG A 626 -55.35 27.14 -6.68
CA ARG A 626 -56.35 26.32 -7.35
C ARG A 626 -56.90 26.98 -8.62
N ASN A 627 -56.88 28.31 -8.69
CA ASN A 627 -57.45 29.04 -9.81
C ASN A 627 -56.58 29.00 -11.07
N ASP A 628 -55.26 29.17 -10.93
CA ASP A 628 -54.32 29.25 -12.06
C ASP A 628 -53.28 28.11 -12.10
N ARG A 629 -53.25 27.25 -11.06
CA ARG A 629 -52.30 26.14 -10.86
C ARG A 629 -50.84 26.57 -10.75
N MET A 630 -50.56 27.84 -10.52
CA MET A 630 -49.20 28.33 -10.38
C MET A 630 -48.63 27.96 -9.00
N PRO A 631 -47.34 27.59 -8.91
CA PRO A 631 -46.70 27.35 -7.63
C PRO A 631 -46.71 28.61 -6.76
N ILE A 632 -47.13 28.44 -5.50
CA ILE A 632 -47.11 29.52 -4.51
C ILE A 632 -45.70 29.62 -3.91
N VAL A 633 -45.20 30.84 -3.83
CA VAL A 633 -43.90 31.18 -3.22
C VAL A 633 -44.09 31.83 -1.85
N ASP A 634 -43.14 31.64 -0.94
CA ASP A 634 -43.11 32.35 0.34
C ASP A 634 -42.85 33.86 0.13
N ASP A 635 -42.94 34.65 1.22
CA ASP A 635 -42.72 36.10 1.17
C ASP A 635 -41.30 36.49 0.66
N LYS A 636 -40.36 35.54 0.64
CA LYS A 636 -38.99 35.71 0.14
C LYS A 636 -38.82 35.24 -1.31
N GLY A 637 -39.88 34.77 -1.95
CA GLY A 637 -39.87 34.27 -3.32
C GLY A 637 -39.40 32.83 -3.49
N ASN A 638 -39.27 32.04 -2.42
CA ASN A 638 -38.90 30.63 -2.50
C ASN A 638 -40.14 29.76 -2.69
N MET A 639 -40.03 28.70 -3.51
CA MET A 639 -41.09 27.71 -3.65
C MET A 639 -41.30 26.96 -2.33
N VAL A 640 -42.55 26.83 -1.91
CA VAL A 640 -42.89 26.12 -0.67
C VAL A 640 -43.18 24.66 -0.97
N THR A 641 -42.44 23.78 -0.29
CA THR A 641 -42.65 22.33 -0.36
C THR A 641 -43.02 21.77 1.01
N VAL A 642 -44.08 20.94 1.04
CA VAL A 642 -44.53 20.18 2.20
C VAL A 642 -44.18 18.72 2.00
N SER A 643 -43.56 18.08 2.99
CA SER A 643 -43.32 16.63 2.98
C SER A 643 -44.42 15.89 3.75
N LEU A 644 -44.68 14.65 3.38
CA LEU A 644 -45.61 13.76 4.07
C LEU A 644 -45.19 13.51 5.52
N GLU A 645 -43.89 13.50 5.81
CA GLU A 645 -43.38 13.47 7.19
C GLU A 645 -43.82 14.71 7.97
N GLY A 646 -43.76 15.91 7.36
CA GLY A 646 -44.32 17.13 7.95
C GLY A 646 -45.81 17.00 8.25
N VAL A 647 -46.58 16.38 7.36
CA VAL A 647 -48.01 16.09 7.57
C VAL A 647 -48.23 15.13 8.74
N ARG A 648 -47.43 14.06 8.84
CA ARG A 648 -47.50 13.13 9.97
C ARG A 648 -47.15 13.82 11.30
N ALA A 649 -46.13 14.68 11.30
CA ALA A 649 -45.77 15.45 12.48
C ALA A 649 -46.92 16.39 12.90
N GLN A 650 -47.60 17.02 11.94
CA GLN A 650 -48.76 17.86 12.23
C GLN A 650 -49.95 17.03 12.74
N SER A 651 -50.22 15.87 12.16
CA SER A 651 -51.24 14.92 12.63
C SER A 651 -50.98 14.49 14.07
N ALA A 652 -49.74 14.08 14.39
CA ALA A 652 -49.35 13.72 15.75
C ALA A 652 -49.54 14.86 16.75
N ARG A 653 -49.20 16.11 16.36
CA ARG A 653 -49.46 17.31 17.18
C ARG A 653 -50.94 17.51 17.42
N ARG A 654 -51.77 17.43 16.38
CA ARG A 654 -53.23 17.58 16.49
C ARG A 654 -53.86 16.49 17.36
N GLN A 655 -53.42 15.25 17.23
CA GLN A 655 -53.87 14.15 18.08
C GLN A 655 -53.50 14.39 19.54
N ALA A 656 -52.26 14.81 19.82
CA ALA A 656 -51.84 15.18 21.17
C ALA A 656 -52.67 16.33 21.75
N GLU A 657 -53.00 17.35 20.95
CA GLU A 657 -53.88 18.45 21.36
C GLU A 657 -55.32 18.00 21.63
N ARG A 658 -55.86 17.07 20.83
CA ARG A 658 -57.20 16.49 21.05
C ARG A 658 -57.26 15.72 22.36
N VAL A 659 -56.25 14.89 22.64
CA VAL A 659 -56.13 14.16 23.91
C VAL A 659 -56.06 15.14 25.07
N LYS A 660 -55.19 16.15 24.99
CA LYS A 660 -55.05 17.17 26.04
C LYS A 660 -56.37 17.93 26.29
N LYS A 661 -57.09 18.34 25.25
CA LYS A 661 -58.41 18.99 25.39
C LYS A 661 -59.46 18.05 25.97
N GLY A 662 -59.40 16.76 25.64
CA GLY A 662 -60.25 15.72 26.23
C GLY A 662 -59.99 15.55 27.72
N ASP A 663 -58.72 15.46 28.12
CA ASP A 663 -58.29 15.37 29.52
C ASP A 663 -58.69 16.61 30.32
N GLU A 664 -58.50 17.81 29.75
CA GLU A 664 -58.95 19.07 30.35
C GLU A 664 -60.49 19.13 30.52
N ALA A 665 -61.25 18.60 29.56
CA ALA A 665 -62.71 18.52 29.65
C ALA A 665 -63.17 17.53 30.72
N ILE A 666 -62.50 16.37 30.84
CA ILE A 666 -62.74 15.38 31.90
C ILE A 666 -62.40 15.98 33.26
N HIS A 667 -61.27 16.65 33.40
CA HIS A 667 -60.86 17.28 34.65
C HIS A 667 -61.87 18.35 35.10
N LYS A 668 -62.34 19.19 34.16
CA LYS A 668 -63.41 20.17 34.45
C LYS A 668 -64.73 19.51 34.82
N ALA A 669 -65.09 18.39 34.20
CA ALA A 669 -66.31 17.65 34.54
C ALA A 669 -66.22 17.02 35.93
N VAL A 670 -65.06 16.46 36.30
CA VAL A 670 -64.80 15.90 37.63
C VAL A 670 -64.79 16.99 38.69
N GLU A 671 -64.16 18.14 38.43
CA GLU A 671 -64.20 19.29 39.34
C GLU A 671 -65.63 19.78 39.53
N ALA A 672 -66.43 19.91 38.46
CA ALA A 672 -67.83 20.30 38.55
C ALA A 672 -68.66 19.33 39.40
N ASP A 673 -68.50 18.01 39.19
CA ASP A 673 -69.19 16.98 39.96
C ASP A 673 -68.75 16.97 41.43
N GLN A 674 -67.45 17.12 41.72
CA GLN A 674 -66.96 17.25 43.10
C GLN A 674 -67.51 18.51 43.79
N THR A 675 -67.61 19.62 43.05
CA THR A 675 -68.19 20.87 43.58
C THR A 675 -69.68 20.68 43.89
N GLU A 676 -70.39 19.97 43.02
CA GLU A 676 -71.80 19.62 43.22
C GLU A 676 -71.99 18.68 44.42
N GLN A 677 -71.19 17.62 44.54
CA GLN A 677 -71.20 16.71 45.68
C GLN A 677 -70.86 17.43 47.00
N ALA A 678 -69.86 18.32 46.99
CA ALA A 678 -69.52 19.14 48.16
C ALA A 678 -70.66 20.10 48.53
N SER A 679 -71.38 20.66 47.55
CA SER A 679 -72.56 21.50 47.78
C SER A 679 -73.73 20.71 48.39
N ARG A 680 -73.95 19.46 47.93
CA ARG A 680 -74.97 18.54 48.46
C ARG A 680 -74.63 18.12 49.89
N ALA A 681 -73.39 17.68 50.13
CA ALA A 681 -72.91 17.31 51.47
C ALA A 681 -73.03 18.49 52.45
N ARG A 682 -72.62 19.70 52.03
CA ARG A 682 -72.78 20.91 52.86
C ARG A 682 -74.25 21.24 53.15
N SER A 683 -75.14 21.03 52.18
CA SER A 683 -76.58 21.21 52.36
C SER A 683 -77.18 20.19 53.33
N GLU A 684 -76.72 18.94 53.28
CA GLU A 684 -77.10 17.90 54.24
C GLU A 684 -76.55 18.17 55.65
N GLU A 685 -75.31 18.62 55.78
CA GLU A 685 -74.73 19.05 57.06
C GLU A 685 -75.55 20.17 57.71
N ILE A 686 -76.05 21.12 56.90
CA ILE A 686 -76.94 22.19 57.36
C ILE A 686 -78.30 21.61 57.80
N ARG A 687 -78.91 20.71 57.01
CA ARG A 687 -80.18 20.04 57.40
C ARG A 687 -80.06 19.21 58.67
N GLN A 688 -78.93 18.55 58.88
CA GLN A 688 -78.66 17.72 60.06
C GLN A 688 -78.22 18.55 61.28
N GLY A 689 -78.16 19.88 61.18
CA GLY A 689 -77.75 20.77 62.27
C GLY A 689 -76.27 20.67 62.65
N LYS A 690 -75.47 19.94 61.88
CA LYS A 690 -74.02 19.79 62.11
C LYS A 690 -73.24 21.04 61.70
N ARG A 691 -73.85 21.92 60.91
CA ARG A 691 -73.22 23.16 60.41
C ARG A 691 -74.27 24.25 60.26
N LYS A 692 -73.97 25.47 60.71
CA LYS A 692 -74.89 26.61 60.59
C LYS A 692 -75.09 27.02 59.13
N GLY A 693 -76.36 27.23 58.74
CA GLY A 693 -76.71 27.77 57.44
C GLY A 693 -76.21 29.20 57.24
N PHE A 694 -76.16 29.69 55.99
CA PHE A 694 -75.72 31.08 55.71
C PHE A 694 -76.55 32.12 56.48
N LEU A 695 -77.87 31.91 56.57
CA LEU A 695 -78.79 32.79 57.31
C LEU A 695 -78.54 32.78 58.83
N GLU A 696 -78.24 31.62 59.41
CA GLU A 696 -77.88 31.53 60.84
C GLU A 696 -76.52 32.18 61.16
N LYS A 697 -75.57 32.17 60.20
CA LYS A 697 -74.29 32.87 60.37
C LYS A 697 -74.44 34.39 60.35
N GLU A 698 -75.38 34.90 59.58
CA GLU A 698 -75.76 36.32 59.51
C GLU A 698 -76.71 36.73 60.66
N GLY A 699 -76.97 35.83 61.63
CA GLY A 699 -77.80 36.13 62.80
C GLY A 699 -79.30 36.18 62.51
N ILE A 700 -79.74 35.69 61.35
CA ILE A 700 -81.15 35.60 60.98
C ILE A 700 -81.67 34.22 61.42
N PRO A 701 -82.58 34.14 62.40
CA PRO A 701 -83.13 32.87 62.89
C PRO A 701 -83.92 32.19 61.76
N LEU A 702 -83.61 30.92 61.51
CA LEU A 702 -84.41 30.10 60.60
C LEU A 702 -85.75 29.77 61.29
N PRO A 703 -86.88 29.83 60.56
CA PRO A 703 -88.16 29.38 61.10
C PRO A 703 -88.04 27.89 61.48
N ASP A 704 -88.54 27.53 62.66
CA ASP A 704 -88.57 26.15 63.13
C ASP A 704 -89.49 25.33 62.23
N ILE A 705 -88.89 24.52 61.36
CA ILE A 705 -89.59 23.60 60.46
C ILE A 705 -89.64 22.19 61.05
N SER A 706 -89.13 21.99 62.26
CA SER A 706 -89.36 20.75 63.00
C SER A 706 -90.76 20.84 63.61
N GLY A 707 -91.72 20.19 62.95
CA GLY A 707 -93.07 20.03 63.49
C GLY A 707 -93.05 19.21 64.79
N ARG A 708 -92.73 19.86 65.90
CA ARG A 708 -93.02 19.45 67.27
C ARG A 708 -93.89 20.48 67.94
#